data_AF-A0A0V1KGT9-F1
#
_entry.id   AF-A0A0V1KGT9-F1
#
_cell.length_a   1.000
_cell.length_b   1.000
_cell.length_c   1.000
_cell.angle_alpha   90.00
_cell.angle_beta   90.00
_cell.angle_gamma   90.00
#
_symmetry.space_group_name_H-M   'P 1'
#
loop_
_entity.id
_entity.type
_entity.pdbx_description
1 polymer ?
#
loop_
_entity_poly.entity_id
_entity_poly.type
_entity_poly.pdbx_seq_one_letter_code
_entity_poly.pdbx_strand_id
1 'polypeptide(L)'
;MLQIKDDSFIELIEKALYEFDDLTTGERLDLQEVKEGKCNCTLRVLKLLKMRFPNEVSVYKWLRSGEIILPTLPKRERNPELEARIQKLKKEQEQREYDRMTSNVDVVQLHRQRNKFGSFQQDLAILNRQLIIIFNTLLTVVCSFLFGFYSVQFVSPSSDYALRVAVGLLFAIVVFLSDILVQIHNHFKLLWVMQRLLMLLAGVINFTMHNFLLGDVIMIKTFGERLHRKAKMAYNLTQKQNEEKEAALSKRFLFTKMLNEYYKEKILPVESCINFDLYCSLPLLDCEFSCNPTILFLGQHSVGKTSMIRFLLNTDYPGMRIAPEPSNDIFNIIIYGNDARIIPSNIMVNNTNFPFPGLTQFSNQCLKRCVIASCPVPLLKHVTIIDTPGILENSLQSQGPTEFEQMIRYFAGKVDRILLMFDALRFDLSESMNRLLYILQPFEDKILLILNKGDTCDPIALSHVRSTLIWSMSRKLHTVEMPKVYVGSFWDKPLRNPVHQQLFQADLSRLFEELRCLPRTTNIRRLKDVLKRANQVMLFATLTNKMHNMRYFAGCIPRMKKRTLAKITADLPTRDLIYNLMLKDIWIFKKVSKKDFQQLSDFLHNDMTHLLQVLRAEVPEKIPCGRLQDPLLNRDYENYDWNAVNEEAEKQGWRSEFHLLGPKNGLLHAVQLTEALQKSGLPRLVLDQIWRLIDQDNDNMINEDQFCLVKYLINRTLRGRPVPSQLSNCMLPLQSQDNFCACKEAEMDMEESISDESEPIQPCFTPQNQLSVLQSHKKEGEK
;
A
#
# COMPACT_ATOMS: atom_id res chain seq x y z
N MET A 1 34.43 21.66 11.66
CA MET A 1 35.08 22.43 12.73
C MET A 1 35.46 21.42 13.82
N LEU A 2 36.72 21.38 14.28
CA LEU A 2 37.23 20.35 15.21
C LEU A 2 37.45 20.98 16.59
N GLN A 3 36.74 20.52 17.61
CA GLN A 3 36.94 21.02 18.98
C GLN A 3 37.91 20.09 19.72
N ILE A 4 39.13 20.57 20.00
CA ILE A 4 40.18 19.81 20.68
C ILE A 4 40.34 20.36 22.10
N LYS A 5 40.19 19.52 23.13
CA LYS A 5 40.34 19.86 24.55
C LYS A 5 41.55 19.15 25.15
N ASP A 6 42.74 19.41 24.62
CA ASP A 6 44.00 18.80 25.07
C ASP A 6 44.96 19.91 25.51
N ASP A 7 45.45 19.88 26.75
CA ASP A 7 46.27 20.97 27.32
C ASP A 7 47.59 21.15 26.56
N SER A 8 48.17 20.05 26.06
CA SER A 8 49.38 20.08 25.23
C SER A 8 49.17 20.78 23.88
N PHE A 9 47.92 20.86 23.41
CA PHE A 9 47.58 21.58 22.18
C PHE A 9 47.51 23.09 22.43
N ILE A 10 47.06 23.52 23.61
CA ILE A 10 46.97 24.93 24.00
C ILE A 10 48.37 25.51 24.21
N GLU A 11 49.27 24.81 24.90
CA GLU A 11 50.67 25.23 25.07
C GLU A 11 51.39 25.45 23.72
N LEU A 12 51.10 24.59 22.74
CA LEU A 12 51.69 24.68 21.40
C LEU A 12 51.16 25.89 20.61
N ILE A 13 49.92 26.29 20.85
CA ILE A 13 49.33 27.52 20.30
C ILE A 13 49.93 28.76 20.95
N GLU A 14 50.16 28.75 22.27
CA GLU A 14 50.81 29.87 22.95
C GLU A 14 52.24 30.08 22.45
N LYS A 15 53.00 29.00 22.27
CA LYS A 15 54.35 29.05 21.69
C LYS A 15 54.32 29.60 20.27
N ALA A 16 53.36 29.15 19.45
CA ALA A 16 53.19 29.65 18.08
C ALA A 16 52.77 31.12 17.99
N LEU A 17 52.03 31.64 18.98
CA LEU A 17 51.65 33.06 19.05
C LEU A 17 52.79 33.97 19.54
N TYR A 18 53.73 33.43 20.30
CA TYR A 18 54.86 34.18 20.88
C TYR A 18 56.09 34.21 19.96
N GLU A 19 56.40 33.11 19.26
CA GLU A 19 57.58 33.03 18.40
C GLU A 19 57.40 33.69 17.02
N PHE A 20 56.17 33.97 16.56
CA PHE A 20 55.92 34.34 15.16
C PHE A 20 55.03 35.59 15.00
N ASP A 21 55.65 36.73 14.74
CA ASP A 21 54.96 38.00 14.43
C ASP A 21 54.46 38.10 12.97
N ASP A 22 54.95 37.24 12.08
CA ASP A 22 54.65 37.25 10.63
C ASP A 22 53.37 36.50 10.23
N LEU A 23 52.57 36.05 11.19
CA LEU A 23 51.29 35.40 10.90
C LEU A 23 50.34 36.40 10.24
N THR A 24 49.76 36.04 9.10
CA THR A 24 48.73 36.86 8.45
C THR A 24 47.59 37.15 9.44
N THR A 25 47.03 38.37 9.40
CA THR A 25 46.06 38.84 10.41
C THR A 25 44.92 37.84 10.67
N GLY A 26 44.42 37.17 9.62
CA GLY A 26 43.40 36.12 9.76
C GLY A 26 43.85 34.86 10.48
N GLU A 27 45.09 34.40 10.27
CA GLU A 27 45.62 33.19 10.93
C GLU A 27 46.02 33.45 12.38
N ARG A 28 46.43 34.69 12.71
CA ARG A 28 46.72 35.13 14.08
C ARG A 28 45.45 35.28 14.93
N LEU A 29 44.37 35.80 14.34
CA LEU A 29 43.03 35.89 14.97
C LEU A 29 42.46 34.50 15.28
N ASP A 30 42.51 33.57 14.32
CA ASP A 30 42.05 32.18 14.52
C ASP A 30 42.79 31.49 15.69
N LEU A 31 44.09 31.71 15.85
CA LEU A 31 44.87 31.14 16.97
C LEU A 31 44.55 31.79 18.32
N GLN A 32 44.23 33.08 18.36
CA GLN A 32 43.78 33.77 19.57
C GLN A 32 42.39 33.30 20.02
N GLU A 33 41.45 33.15 19.08
CA GLU A 33 40.11 32.63 19.38
C GLU A 33 40.14 31.20 19.95
N VAL A 34 41.06 30.36 19.44
CA VAL A 34 41.28 29.01 19.97
C VAL A 34 41.87 29.06 21.40
N LYS A 35 42.75 30.02 21.70
CA LYS A 35 43.34 30.21 23.05
C LYS A 35 42.31 30.69 24.08
N GLU A 36 41.39 31.56 23.70
CA GLU A 36 40.33 32.09 24.59
C GLU A 36 39.23 31.07 24.92
N GLY A 37 39.41 29.80 24.54
CA GLY A 37 38.46 28.72 24.81
C GLY A 37 37.17 28.79 23.99
N LYS A 38 37.08 29.72 23.03
CA LYS A 38 35.94 29.89 22.13
C LYS A 38 36.17 29.18 20.81
N CYS A 39 36.17 27.84 20.90
CA CYS A 39 35.72 26.91 19.87
C CYS A 39 36.53 26.76 18.56
N ASN A 40 36.73 25.48 18.20
CA ASN A 40 36.81 24.98 16.82
C ASN A 40 38.04 25.32 15.97
N CYS A 41 39.02 24.43 16.03
CA CYS A 41 40.16 24.42 15.12
C CYS A 41 39.72 24.01 13.70
N THR A 42 40.11 24.81 12.69
CA THR A 42 39.93 24.45 11.28
C THR A 42 41.08 23.54 10.83
N LEU A 43 40.83 22.69 9.82
CA LEU A 43 41.87 21.82 9.23
C LEU A 43 43.08 22.60 8.70
N ARG A 44 42.90 23.88 8.38
CA ARG A 44 43.96 24.79 7.93
C ARG A 44 44.96 25.09 9.04
N VAL A 45 44.48 25.40 10.24
CA VAL A 45 45.32 25.64 11.43
C VAL A 45 46.08 24.37 11.83
N LEU A 46 45.42 23.20 11.82
CA LEU A 46 46.09 21.91 12.08
C LEU A 46 47.19 21.60 11.07
N LYS A 47 46.98 21.94 9.79
CA LYS A 47 47.99 21.76 8.75
C LYS A 47 49.19 22.68 8.94
N LEU A 48 48.96 23.94 9.31
CA LEU A 48 50.02 24.90 9.60
C LEU A 48 50.89 24.43 10.78
N LEU A 49 50.26 24.03 11.88
CA LEU A 49 50.97 23.50 13.05
C LEU A 49 51.80 22.25 12.70
N LYS A 50 51.22 21.30 11.95
CA LYS A 50 51.94 20.08 11.52
C LYS A 50 53.13 20.37 10.60
N MET A 51 53.02 21.35 9.70
CA MET A 51 54.12 21.72 8.81
C MET A 51 55.27 22.36 9.57
N ARG A 52 54.98 23.15 10.60
CA ARG A 52 55.99 23.92 11.34
C ARG A 52 56.61 23.15 12.51
N PHE A 53 55.82 22.31 13.20
CA PHE A 53 56.25 21.49 14.34
C PHE A 53 56.05 19.99 14.06
N PRO A 54 56.76 19.42 13.07
CA PRO A 54 56.51 18.07 12.58
C PRO A 54 56.73 16.98 13.65
N ASN A 55 57.60 17.23 14.63
CA ASN A 55 57.98 16.25 15.65
C ASN A 55 57.16 16.37 16.95
N GLU A 56 56.52 17.52 17.21
CA GLU A 56 55.72 17.77 18.42
C GLU A 56 54.20 17.57 18.15
N VAL A 57 53.79 17.57 16.87
CA VAL A 57 52.38 17.51 16.47
C VAL A 57 51.94 16.09 16.13
N SER A 58 51.21 15.47 17.06
CA SER A 58 50.56 14.18 16.86
C SER A 58 49.07 14.33 16.49
N VAL A 59 48.79 14.56 15.20
CA VAL A 59 47.42 14.81 14.70
C VAL A 59 46.46 13.66 15.02
N TYR A 60 46.94 12.41 15.07
CA TYR A 60 46.09 11.27 15.40
C TYR A 60 45.57 11.34 16.85
N LYS A 61 46.36 11.89 17.78
CA LYS A 61 45.98 12.03 19.19
C LYS A 61 44.87 13.07 19.34
N TRP A 62 45.01 14.19 18.63
CA TRP A 62 44.04 15.29 18.66
C TRP A 62 42.75 15.00 17.88
N LEU A 63 42.81 14.18 16.82
CA LEU A 63 41.60 13.70 16.15
C LEU A 63 40.83 12.67 16.98
N ARG A 64 41.52 11.92 17.85
CA ARG A 64 40.88 10.96 18.76
C ARG A 64 40.21 11.64 19.96
N SER A 65 40.74 12.77 20.41
CA SER A 65 40.15 13.56 21.50
C SER A 65 39.17 14.64 21.02
N GLY A 66 39.13 14.93 19.72
CA GLY A 66 38.35 16.02 19.16
C GLY A 66 36.94 15.64 18.70
N GLU A 67 35.95 16.48 19.00
CA GLU A 67 34.57 16.34 18.52
C GLU A 67 34.38 17.09 17.18
N ILE A 68 33.82 16.42 16.17
CA ILE A 68 33.62 17.00 14.83
C ILE A 68 32.26 17.70 14.78
N ILE A 69 32.27 19.02 14.69
CA ILE A 69 31.08 19.84 14.51
C ILE A 69 30.90 20.13 13.01
N LEU A 70 29.82 19.60 12.45
CA LEU A 70 29.39 19.87 11.07
C LEU A 70 28.71 21.25 11.01
N PRO A 71 29.01 22.11 10.01
CA PRO A 71 28.32 23.38 9.87
C PRO A 71 26.85 23.11 9.54
N THR A 72 25.95 23.60 10.39
CA THR A 72 24.52 23.62 10.07
C THR A 72 24.29 24.63 8.95
N LEU A 73 23.74 24.15 7.83
CA LEU A 73 23.37 24.99 6.69
C LEU A 73 22.54 26.18 7.19
N PRO A 74 22.90 27.44 6.84
CA PRO A 74 22.05 28.57 7.15
C PRO A 74 20.69 28.33 6.50
N LYS A 75 19.64 28.26 7.33
CA LYS A 75 18.28 28.13 6.82
C LYS A 75 17.97 29.39 6.01
N ARG A 76 17.67 29.23 4.73
CA ARG A 76 17.20 30.34 3.89
C ARG A 76 15.90 30.86 4.50
N GLU A 77 15.88 32.12 4.93
CA GLU A 77 14.65 32.77 5.38
C GLU A 77 13.70 32.83 4.19
N ARG A 78 12.49 32.31 4.40
CA ARG A 78 11.48 32.21 3.34
C ARG A 78 10.83 33.57 3.18
N ASN A 79 10.63 33.98 1.94
CA ASN A 79 9.97 35.25 1.64
C ASN A 79 8.54 35.24 2.25
N PRO A 80 8.23 36.16 3.17
CA PRO A 80 6.97 36.16 3.92
C PRO A 80 5.74 36.33 3.01
N GLU A 81 5.88 37.03 1.88
CA GLU A 81 4.79 37.20 0.91
C GLU A 81 4.42 35.88 0.20
N LEU A 82 5.43 35.07 -0.11
CA LEU A 82 5.25 33.75 -0.73
C LEU A 82 4.62 32.77 0.26
N GLU A 83 5.02 32.80 1.54
CA GLU A 83 4.38 31.96 2.56
C GLU A 83 2.93 32.38 2.82
N ALA A 84 2.65 33.68 2.89
CA ALA A 84 1.27 34.18 3.00
C ALA A 84 0.41 33.75 1.80
N ARG A 85 0.97 33.80 0.58
CA ARG A 85 0.28 33.35 -0.63
C ARG A 85 0.03 31.84 -0.65
N ILE A 86 1.01 31.04 -0.20
CA ILE A 86 0.86 29.58 -0.08
C ILE A 86 -0.17 29.22 0.99
N GLN A 87 -0.17 29.91 2.14
CA GLN A 87 -1.18 29.71 3.20
C GLN A 87 -2.58 30.08 2.73
N LYS A 88 -2.72 31.18 1.97
CA LYS A 88 -3.98 31.59 1.37
C LYS A 88 -4.50 30.54 0.39
N LEU A 89 -3.64 30.06 -0.52
CA LEU A 89 -3.99 29.03 -1.50
C LEU A 89 -4.35 27.69 -0.84
N LYS A 90 -3.65 27.30 0.23
CA LYS A 90 -4.00 26.11 1.02
C LYS A 90 -5.38 26.23 1.67
N LYS A 91 -5.66 27.35 2.33
CA LYS A 91 -6.99 27.60 2.91
C LYS A 91 -8.09 27.56 1.86
N GLU A 92 -7.84 28.14 0.68
CA GLU A 92 -8.82 28.15 -0.40
C GLU A 92 -9.06 26.75 -0.98
N GLN A 93 -8.01 25.93 -1.07
CA GLN A 93 -8.11 24.53 -1.49
C GLN A 93 -8.83 23.67 -0.44
N GLU A 94 -8.50 23.82 0.84
CA GLU A 94 -9.16 23.16 1.97
C GLU A 94 -10.64 23.54 2.02
N GLN A 95 -10.98 24.81 1.75
CA GLN A 95 -12.36 25.27 1.75
C GLN A 95 -13.16 24.71 0.56
N ARG A 96 -12.56 24.63 -0.64
CA ARG A 96 -13.19 23.93 -1.77
C ARG A 96 -13.38 22.45 -1.51
N GLU A 97 -12.42 21.80 -0.86
CA GLU A 97 -12.54 20.38 -0.48
C GLU A 97 -13.61 20.18 0.60
N TYR A 98 -13.68 21.08 1.59
CA TYR A 98 -14.74 21.11 2.58
C TYR A 98 -16.12 21.25 1.92
N ASP A 99 -16.31 22.25 1.05
CA ASP A 99 -17.58 22.49 0.35
C ASP A 99 -18.00 21.30 -0.51
N ARG A 100 -17.03 20.61 -1.14
CA ARG A 100 -17.28 19.36 -1.89
C ARG A 100 -17.66 18.19 -1.00
N MET A 101 -17.11 18.13 0.20
CA MET A 101 -17.41 17.11 1.20
C MET A 101 -18.73 17.39 1.93
N THR A 102 -19.15 18.64 2.01
CA THR A 102 -20.40 19.05 2.67
C THR A 102 -21.59 19.21 1.73
N SER A 103 -21.41 19.19 0.40
CA SER A 103 -22.51 19.34 -0.56
C SER A 103 -23.60 18.25 -0.46
N ASN A 104 -23.25 17.07 0.08
CA ASN A 104 -24.20 15.97 0.29
C ASN A 104 -24.77 15.93 1.73
N VAL A 105 -24.36 16.88 2.59
CA VAL A 105 -24.82 17.01 3.98
C VAL A 105 -25.98 18.02 4.09
N ASP A 106 -26.22 18.84 3.07
CA ASP A 106 -27.26 19.89 3.07
C ASP A 106 -28.69 19.37 3.30
N VAL A 107 -28.99 18.12 2.91
CA VAL A 107 -30.31 17.50 3.18
C VAL A 107 -30.49 17.20 4.68
N VAL A 108 -29.41 16.89 5.39
CA VAL A 108 -29.41 16.66 6.85
C VAL A 108 -29.27 17.98 7.62
N GLN A 109 -28.67 19.01 7.03
CA GLN A 109 -28.46 20.32 7.64
C GLN A 109 -29.74 21.17 7.72
N LEU A 110 -30.68 21.00 6.78
CA LEU A 110 -32.02 21.60 6.88
C LEU A 110 -32.80 21.11 8.12
N HIS A 111 -32.60 19.85 8.54
CA HIS A 111 -33.18 19.34 9.80
C HIS A 111 -32.43 19.84 11.05
N ARG A 112 -31.14 20.20 10.94
CA ARG A 112 -30.32 20.67 12.07
C ARG A 112 -30.44 22.17 12.33
N GLN A 113 -30.72 22.99 11.32
CA GLN A 113 -30.93 24.44 11.50
C GLN A 113 -32.13 24.77 12.41
N ARG A 114 -33.12 23.90 12.50
CA ARG A 114 -34.25 24.03 13.44
C ARG A 114 -33.83 23.95 14.91
N ASN A 115 -32.69 23.33 15.23
CA ASN A 115 -32.19 23.20 16.61
C ASN A 115 -31.15 24.27 17.01
N LYS A 116 -30.55 25.02 16.07
CA LYS A 116 -29.65 26.16 16.39
C LYS A 116 -30.40 27.45 16.76
N PHE A 117 -31.65 27.61 16.31
CA PHE A 117 -32.50 28.72 16.75
C PHE A 117 -32.84 28.66 18.25
N GLY A 118 -32.76 27.48 18.87
CA GLY A 118 -33.03 27.29 20.30
C GLY A 118 -31.97 27.93 21.22
N SER A 119 -30.68 27.87 20.88
CA SER A 119 -29.63 28.51 21.70
C SER A 119 -29.64 30.04 21.55
N PHE A 120 -29.93 30.55 20.35
CA PHE A 120 -30.08 32.00 20.14
C PHE A 120 -31.33 32.56 20.83
N GLN A 121 -32.44 31.80 20.87
CA GLN A 121 -33.61 32.17 21.67
C GLN A 121 -33.32 32.18 23.18
N GLN A 122 -32.45 31.28 23.66
CA GLN A 122 -32.04 31.28 25.07
C GLN A 122 -31.17 32.50 25.40
N ASP A 123 -30.22 32.86 24.54
CA ASP A 123 -29.39 34.07 24.70
C ASP A 123 -30.24 35.35 24.63
N LEU A 124 -31.20 35.42 23.70
CA LEU A 124 -32.16 36.53 23.61
C LEU A 124 -33.13 36.58 24.80
N ALA A 125 -33.55 35.44 25.35
CA ALA A 125 -34.40 35.40 26.55
C ALA A 125 -33.66 35.92 27.79
N ILE A 126 -32.36 35.63 27.91
CA ILE A 126 -31.51 36.15 29.00
C ILE A 126 -31.35 37.67 28.87
N LEU A 127 -31.10 38.20 27.67
CA LEU A 127 -31.01 39.64 27.42
C LEU A 127 -32.35 40.36 27.66
N ASN A 128 -33.46 39.80 27.18
CA ASN A 128 -34.79 40.36 27.42
C ASN A 128 -35.12 40.44 28.92
N ARG A 129 -34.70 39.44 29.70
CA ARG A 129 -34.91 39.45 31.16
C ARG A 129 -34.15 40.57 31.85
N GLN A 130 -32.93 40.89 31.42
CA GLN A 130 -32.15 42.01 31.97
C GLN A 130 -32.76 43.37 31.57
N LEU A 131 -33.23 43.49 30.33
CA LEU A 131 -33.90 44.71 29.86
C LEU A 131 -35.21 44.98 30.61
N ILE A 132 -36.00 43.94 30.92
CA ILE A 132 -37.24 44.09 31.70
C ILE A 132 -36.96 44.64 33.11
N ILE A 133 -35.87 44.20 33.75
CA ILE A 133 -35.50 44.67 35.09
C ILE A 133 -35.10 46.15 35.04
N ILE A 134 -34.23 46.54 34.10
CA ILE A 134 -33.81 47.94 33.92
C ILE A 134 -35.03 48.82 33.63
N PHE A 135 -35.92 48.38 32.75
CA PHE A 135 -37.14 49.11 32.42
C PHE A 135 -38.05 49.30 33.64
N ASN A 136 -38.27 48.26 34.44
CA ASN A 136 -39.09 48.35 35.65
C ASN A 136 -38.50 49.32 36.68
N THR A 137 -37.18 49.34 36.87
CA THR A 137 -36.52 50.31 37.77
C THR A 137 -36.65 51.75 37.28
N LEU A 138 -36.62 51.97 35.96
CA LEU A 138 -36.78 53.30 35.40
C LEU A 138 -38.23 53.78 35.57
N LEU A 139 -39.19 52.86 35.38
CA LEU A 139 -40.61 53.14 35.55
C LEU A 139 -40.95 53.52 37.01
N THR A 140 -40.44 52.80 38.01
CA THR A 140 -40.70 53.10 39.43
C THR A 140 -40.15 54.47 39.82
N VAL A 141 -38.96 54.84 39.34
CA VAL A 141 -38.35 56.15 39.58
C VAL A 141 -39.19 57.27 38.98
N VAL A 142 -39.61 57.14 37.71
CA VAL A 142 -40.44 58.14 37.03
C VAL A 142 -41.80 58.28 37.71
N CYS A 143 -42.45 57.17 38.07
CA CYS A 143 -43.72 57.21 38.78
C CYS A 143 -43.59 57.89 40.16
N SER A 144 -42.51 57.65 40.90
CA SER A 144 -42.30 58.32 42.19
C SER A 144 -41.99 59.82 42.05
N PHE A 145 -41.28 60.22 40.99
CA PHE A 145 -41.05 61.63 40.67
C PHE A 145 -42.38 62.33 40.40
N LEU A 146 -43.21 61.76 39.53
CA LEU A 146 -44.53 62.31 39.20
C LEU A 146 -45.45 62.35 40.43
N PHE A 147 -45.43 61.31 41.24
CA PHE A 147 -46.17 61.28 42.50
C PHE A 147 -45.73 62.41 43.44
N GLY A 148 -44.43 62.56 43.68
CA GLY A 148 -43.90 63.63 44.52
C GLY A 148 -44.22 65.01 43.96
N PHE A 149 -44.11 65.21 42.64
CA PHE A 149 -44.42 66.46 41.95
C PHE A 149 -45.90 66.87 42.09
N TYR A 150 -46.84 65.95 41.84
CA TYR A 150 -48.27 66.24 41.93
C TYR A 150 -48.80 66.26 43.37
N SER A 151 -48.17 65.54 44.30
CA SER A 151 -48.57 65.55 45.71
C SER A 151 -48.48 66.95 46.32
N VAL A 152 -47.43 67.71 45.99
CA VAL A 152 -47.25 69.09 46.46
C VAL A 152 -48.31 70.03 45.89
N GLN A 153 -48.76 69.79 44.65
CA GLN A 153 -49.85 70.55 44.03
C GLN A 153 -51.20 70.32 44.73
N PHE A 154 -51.44 69.09 45.22
CA PHE A 154 -52.69 68.75 45.89
C PHE A 154 -52.77 69.33 47.31
N VAL A 155 -51.62 69.40 48.00
CA VAL A 155 -51.54 69.92 49.38
C VAL A 155 -51.45 71.44 49.41
N SER A 156 -50.76 72.07 48.46
CA SER A 156 -50.62 73.53 48.39
C SER A 156 -50.66 74.03 46.93
N PRO A 157 -51.83 74.51 46.45
CA PRO A 157 -52.01 74.92 45.06
C PRO A 157 -51.14 76.10 44.62
N SER A 158 -50.71 76.95 45.56
CA SER A 158 -49.90 78.17 45.32
C SER A 158 -48.38 77.95 45.47
N SER A 159 -47.92 76.70 45.57
CA SER A 159 -46.49 76.38 45.72
C SER A 159 -45.68 76.68 44.44
N ASP A 160 -44.48 77.26 44.63
CA ASP A 160 -43.52 77.53 43.55
C ASP A 160 -43.13 76.24 42.82
N TYR A 161 -43.02 76.34 41.49
CA TYR A 161 -42.68 75.20 40.62
C TYR A 161 -41.34 74.57 41.01
N ALA A 162 -40.37 75.39 41.45
CA ALA A 162 -39.07 74.92 41.92
C ALA A 162 -39.17 73.96 43.12
N LEU A 163 -40.11 74.23 44.05
CA LEU A 163 -40.32 73.39 45.23
C LEU A 163 -40.97 72.05 44.84
N ARG A 164 -41.91 72.06 43.88
CA ARG A 164 -42.54 70.83 43.36
C ARG A 164 -41.53 69.90 42.69
N VAL A 165 -40.64 70.47 41.88
CA VAL A 165 -39.56 69.71 41.23
C VAL A 165 -38.59 69.19 42.29
N ALA A 166 -38.19 69.99 43.28
CA ALA A 166 -37.26 69.57 44.34
C ALA A 166 -37.81 68.39 45.16
N VAL A 167 -39.09 68.43 45.54
CA VAL A 167 -39.73 67.34 46.30
C VAL A 167 -39.89 66.09 45.43
N GLY A 168 -40.34 66.24 44.18
CA GLY A 168 -40.41 65.11 43.24
C GLY A 168 -39.06 64.42 43.04
N LEU A 169 -37.99 65.21 42.94
CA LEU A 169 -36.63 64.71 42.74
C LEU A 169 -36.10 64.01 44.01
N LEU A 170 -36.47 64.49 45.19
CA LEU A 170 -36.12 63.84 46.46
C LEU A 170 -36.78 62.45 46.59
N PHE A 171 -38.07 62.31 46.27
CA PHE A 171 -38.75 61.02 46.25
C PHE A 171 -38.13 60.05 45.22
N ALA A 172 -37.80 60.56 44.03
CA ALA A 172 -37.14 59.77 42.98
C ALA A 172 -35.78 59.22 43.41
N ILE A 173 -34.96 60.03 44.10
CA ILE A 173 -33.65 59.61 44.60
C ILE A 173 -33.80 58.52 45.68
N VAL A 174 -34.76 58.67 46.60
CA VAL A 174 -34.95 57.68 47.68
C VAL A 174 -35.36 56.32 47.11
N VAL A 175 -36.30 56.30 46.16
CA VAL A 175 -36.76 55.06 45.51
C VAL A 175 -35.65 54.45 44.65
N PHE A 176 -34.89 55.27 43.93
CA PHE A 176 -33.74 54.79 43.15
C PHE A 176 -32.67 54.13 44.03
N LEU A 177 -32.34 54.75 45.17
CA LEU A 177 -31.39 54.18 46.12
C LEU A 177 -31.91 52.90 46.78
N SER A 178 -33.21 52.82 47.08
CA SER A 178 -33.80 51.59 47.62
C SER A 178 -33.75 50.44 46.62
N ASP A 179 -34.10 50.69 45.35
CA ASP A 179 -34.11 49.67 44.30
C ASP A 179 -32.68 49.16 44.01
N ILE A 180 -31.69 50.06 43.97
CA ILE A 180 -30.27 49.70 43.81
C ILE A 180 -29.76 48.87 45.00
N LEU A 181 -30.07 49.28 46.23
CA LEU A 181 -29.61 48.56 47.43
C LEU A 181 -30.19 47.15 47.52
N VAL A 182 -31.45 46.95 47.13
CA VAL A 182 -32.07 45.62 47.06
C VAL A 182 -31.41 44.77 45.97
N GLN A 183 -31.07 45.35 44.83
CA GLN A 183 -30.41 44.62 43.73
C GLN A 183 -28.96 44.24 44.09
N ILE A 184 -28.24 45.12 44.79
CA ILE A 184 -26.91 44.83 45.35
C ILE A 184 -27.00 43.75 46.43
N HIS A 185 -27.99 43.82 47.34
CA HIS A 185 -28.19 42.81 48.38
C HIS A 185 -28.42 41.41 47.78
N ASN A 186 -29.19 41.31 46.71
CA ASN A 186 -29.43 40.04 46.02
C ASN A 186 -28.17 39.49 45.35
N HIS A 187 -27.30 40.35 44.80
CA HIS A 187 -25.99 39.94 44.26
C HIS A 187 -25.00 39.52 45.35
N PHE A 188 -24.98 40.22 46.50
CA PHE A 188 -24.15 39.87 47.66
C PHE A 188 -24.58 38.56 48.32
N LYS A 189 -25.88 38.21 48.31
CA LYS A 189 -26.39 36.90 48.75
C LYS A 189 -25.78 35.76 47.92
N LEU A 190 -25.61 35.97 46.62
CA LEU A 190 -24.94 35.02 45.71
C LEU A 190 -23.44 34.90 46.02
N LEU A 191 -22.79 36.03 46.34
CA LEU A 191 -21.37 36.08 46.74
C LEU A 191 -21.13 35.37 48.08
N TRP A 192 -22.05 35.53 49.04
CA TRP A 192 -22.02 34.84 50.35
C TRP A 192 -22.21 33.33 50.22
N VAL A 193 -23.04 32.87 49.28
CA VAL A 193 -23.21 31.44 48.98
C VAL A 193 -21.94 30.87 48.33
N MET A 194 -21.28 31.63 47.45
CA MET A 194 -20.01 31.24 46.83
C MET A 194 -18.85 31.22 47.84
N GLN A 195 -18.77 32.18 48.76
CA GLN A 195 -17.76 32.19 49.83
C GLN A 195 -17.96 31.05 50.85
N ARG A 196 -19.21 30.69 51.14
CA ARG A 196 -19.53 29.55 52.04
C ARG A 196 -19.22 28.20 51.39
N LEU A 197 -19.35 28.08 50.07
CA LEU A 197 -18.86 26.93 49.29
C LEU A 197 -17.33 26.83 49.28
N LEU A 198 -16.64 27.97 49.19
CA LEU A 198 -15.17 28.04 49.22
C LEU A 198 -14.60 27.65 50.59
N MET A 199 -15.25 28.04 51.69
CA MET A 199 -14.86 27.68 53.06
C MET A 199 -15.10 26.19 53.36
N LEU A 200 -16.14 25.58 52.78
CA LEU A 200 -16.37 24.13 52.87
C LEU A 200 -15.30 23.33 52.12
N LEU A 201 -14.81 23.83 50.98
CA LEU A 201 -13.70 23.22 50.25
C LEU A 201 -12.36 23.33 51.00
N ALA A 202 -12.10 24.45 51.68
CA ALA A 202 -10.91 24.61 52.51
C ALA A 202 -10.91 23.69 53.76
N GLY A 203 -12.09 23.41 54.33
CA GLY A 203 -12.24 22.47 55.45
C GLY A 203 -11.95 21.00 55.09
N VAL A 204 -12.24 20.59 53.85
CA VAL A 204 -11.97 19.22 53.36
C VAL A 204 -10.48 18.99 53.08
N ILE A 205 -9.74 20.04 52.74
CA ILE A 205 -8.29 19.97 52.47
C ILE A 205 -7.48 19.87 53.78
N ASN A 206 -7.94 20.49 54.88
CA ASN A 206 -7.27 20.38 56.18
C ASN A 206 -7.52 19.05 56.91
N PHE A 207 -8.64 18.37 56.64
CA PHE A 207 -8.95 17.04 57.21
C PHE A 207 -8.22 15.90 56.48
N THR A 208 -7.81 16.11 55.23
CA THR A 208 -7.07 15.10 54.43
C THR A 208 -5.55 15.18 54.60
N MET A 209 -4.99 16.34 54.97
CA MET A 209 -3.54 16.51 55.18
C MET A 209 -3.01 15.98 56.52
N HIS A 210 -3.84 15.85 57.57
CA HIS A 210 -3.39 15.35 58.87
C HIS A 210 -3.36 13.82 59.00
N ASN A 211 -3.98 13.09 58.06
CA ASN A 211 -4.01 11.62 58.02
C ASN A 211 -3.08 11.00 56.97
N PHE A 212 -2.28 11.80 56.26
CA PHE A 212 -1.44 11.33 55.15
C PHE A 212 0.03 11.02 55.53
N LEU A 213 0.47 11.35 56.75
CA LEU A 213 1.89 11.28 57.14
C LEU A 213 2.36 9.96 57.81
N LEU A 214 1.57 8.88 57.77
CA LEU A 214 2.01 7.54 58.22
C LEU A 214 1.92 6.42 57.15
N GLY A 215 1.33 6.67 55.97
CA GLY A 215 1.08 5.65 54.95
C GLY A 215 2.12 5.52 53.83
N ASP A 216 2.97 6.54 53.64
CA ASP A 216 3.74 6.68 52.39
C ASP A 216 4.98 5.78 52.27
N VAL A 217 5.51 5.23 53.37
CA VAL A 217 6.72 4.39 53.30
C VAL A 217 6.43 2.95 52.81
N ILE A 218 5.22 2.43 53.05
CA ILE A 218 4.83 1.07 52.64
C ILE A 218 4.27 1.05 51.20
N MET A 219 3.59 2.12 50.78
CA MET A 219 3.08 2.28 49.41
C MET A 219 4.20 2.45 48.38
N ILE A 220 5.26 3.20 48.67
CA ILE A 220 6.36 3.43 47.72
C ILE A 220 7.17 2.14 47.46
N LYS A 221 7.41 1.31 48.49
CA LYS A 221 8.09 0.01 48.32
C LYS A 221 7.27 -0.98 47.49
N THR A 222 5.97 -1.11 47.82
CA THR A 222 5.07 -2.04 47.11
C THR A 222 4.76 -1.58 45.68
N PHE A 223 4.72 -0.27 45.42
CA PHE A 223 4.57 0.29 44.08
C PHE A 223 5.83 0.12 43.24
N GLY A 224 7.02 0.36 43.80
CA GLY A 224 8.30 0.12 43.14
C GLY A 224 8.51 -1.35 42.73
N GLU A 225 8.15 -2.29 43.60
CA GLU A 225 8.19 -3.71 43.28
C GLU A 225 7.17 -4.13 42.20
N ARG A 226 5.97 -3.53 42.19
CA ARG A 226 4.97 -3.77 41.15
C ARG A 226 5.43 -3.22 39.80
N LEU A 227 6.07 -2.05 39.79
CA LEU A 227 6.63 -1.45 38.57
C LEU A 227 7.81 -2.28 38.04
N HIS A 228 8.71 -2.72 38.92
CA HIS A 228 9.82 -3.58 38.54
C HIS A 228 9.35 -4.95 38.03
N ARG A 229 8.31 -5.54 38.65
CA ARG A 229 7.66 -6.77 38.14
C ARG A 229 7.00 -6.56 36.78
N LYS A 230 6.29 -5.45 36.57
CA LYS A 230 5.69 -5.11 35.26
C LYS A 230 6.77 -4.86 34.20
N ALA A 231 7.85 -4.17 34.53
CA ALA A 231 8.98 -3.94 33.63
C ALA A 231 9.72 -5.23 33.28
N LYS A 232 9.92 -6.13 34.26
CA LYS A 232 10.53 -7.45 34.05
C LYS A 232 9.63 -8.38 33.23
N MET A 233 8.31 -8.35 33.46
CA MET A 233 7.34 -9.05 32.63
C MET A 233 7.33 -8.50 31.20
N ALA A 234 7.35 -7.17 31.02
CA ALA A 234 7.43 -6.55 29.71
C ALA A 234 8.73 -6.90 28.98
N TYR A 235 9.87 -6.89 29.67
CA TYR A 235 11.17 -7.30 29.15
C TYR A 235 11.17 -8.77 28.71
N ASN A 236 10.66 -9.67 29.57
CA ASN A 236 10.57 -11.10 29.25
C ASN A 236 9.59 -11.36 28.11
N LEU A 237 8.47 -10.62 28.02
CA LEU A 237 7.55 -10.67 26.89
C LEU A 237 8.22 -10.21 25.59
N THR A 238 9.00 -9.11 25.63
CA THR A 238 9.76 -8.65 24.46
C THR A 238 10.86 -9.61 24.06
N GLN A 239 11.55 -10.24 25.02
CA GLN A 239 12.56 -11.26 24.73
C GLN A 239 11.93 -12.50 24.10
N LYS A 240 10.84 -13.01 24.69
CA LYS A 240 10.10 -14.15 24.14
C LYS A 240 9.55 -13.85 22.75
N GLN A 241 9.03 -12.65 22.51
CA GLN A 241 8.61 -12.21 21.17
C GLN A 241 9.78 -12.08 20.19
N ASN A 242 10.97 -11.69 20.63
CA ASN A 242 12.15 -11.61 19.78
C ASN A 242 12.71 -13.00 19.46
N GLU A 243 12.75 -13.91 20.42
CA GLU A 243 13.13 -15.32 20.22
C GLU A 243 12.14 -16.03 19.28
N GLU A 244 10.83 -15.81 19.45
CA GLU A 244 9.81 -16.33 18.54
C GLU A 244 9.93 -15.73 17.14
N LYS A 245 10.25 -14.43 17.02
CA LYS A 245 10.53 -13.77 15.74
C LYS A 245 11.79 -14.30 15.07
N GLU A 246 12.88 -14.51 15.81
CA GLU A 246 14.14 -15.05 15.30
C GLU A 246 14.02 -16.52 14.89
N ALA A 247 13.27 -17.32 15.66
CA ALA A 247 12.94 -18.70 15.31
C ALA A 247 12.06 -18.78 14.06
N ALA A 248 11.07 -17.89 13.94
CA ALA A 248 10.23 -17.78 12.75
C ALA A 248 11.01 -17.27 11.53
N LEU A 249 11.93 -16.32 11.71
CA LEU A 249 12.83 -15.82 10.67
C LEU A 249 13.81 -16.91 10.22
N SER A 250 14.35 -17.70 11.14
CA SER A 250 15.29 -18.79 10.87
C SER A 250 14.63 -19.94 10.11
N LYS A 251 13.39 -20.30 10.46
CA LYS A 251 12.60 -21.30 9.69
C LYS A 251 12.25 -20.79 8.28
N ARG A 252 11.99 -19.50 8.12
CA ARG A 252 11.56 -18.89 6.85
C ARG A 252 12.62 -18.93 5.75
N PHE A 253 13.90 -18.82 6.11
CA PHE A 253 15.01 -18.81 5.15
C PHE A 253 15.76 -20.14 5.07
N LEU A 254 15.29 -21.19 5.75
CA LEU A 254 15.99 -22.46 5.85
C LEU A 254 16.16 -23.11 4.47
N PHE A 255 15.09 -23.24 3.68
CA PHE A 255 15.17 -23.74 2.30
C PHE A 255 16.16 -22.95 1.44
N THR A 256 16.08 -21.62 1.45
CA THR A 256 16.96 -20.76 0.64
C THR A 256 18.43 -20.86 1.08
N LYS A 257 18.67 -21.01 2.38
CA LYS A 257 20.01 -21.18 2.95
C LYS A 257 20.58 -22.54 2.55
N MET A 258 19.80 -23.61 2.70
CA MET A 258 20.20 -24.95 2.26
C MET A 258 20.50 -24.97 0.76
N LEU A 259 19.63 -24.43 -0.09
CA LEU A 259 19.87 -24.39 -1.53
C LEU A 259 21.19 -23.67 -1.89
N ASN A 260 21.52 -22.59 -1.18
CA ASN A 260 22.80 -21.89 -1.34
C ASN A 260 23.99 -22.74 -0.89
N GLU A 261 23.89 -23.40 0.27
CA GLU A 261 24.94 -24.33 0.77
C GLU A 261 25.21 -25.45 -0.23
N TYR A 262 24.15 -26.09 -0.76
CA TYR A 262 24.27 -27.11 -1.81
C TYR A 262 24.92 -26.59 -3.09
N TYR A 263 24.57 -25.37 -3.53
CA TYR A 263 25.20 -24.74 -4.69
C TYR A 263 26.71 -24.52 -4.46
N LYS A 264 27.09 -23.95 -3.31
CA LYS A 264 28.49 -23.68 -2.96
C LYS A 264 29.33 -24.93 -2.79
N GLU A 265 28.78 -25.98 -2.20
CA GLU A 265 29.51 -27.21 -1.93
C GLU A 265 29.63 -28.11 -3.15
N LYS A 266 28.58 -28.22 -3.99
CA LYS A 266 28.50 -29.24 -5.04
C LYS A 266 28.62 -28.70 -6.46
N ILE A 267 28.19 -27.46 -6.72
CA ILE A 267 28.11 -26.90 -8.09
C ILE A 267 29.26 -25.90 -8.34
N LEU A 268 29.45 -24.94 -7.45
CA LEU A 268 30.44 -23.86 -7.59
C LEU A 268 31.90 -24.34 -7.79
N PRO A 269 32.36 -25.44 -7.16
CA PRO A 269 33.72 -25.95 -7.39
C PRO A 269 33.92 -26.41 -8.83
N VAL A 270 32.90 -27.04 -9.42
CA VAL A 270 32.93 -27.50 -10.82
C VAL A 270 32.88 -26.30 -11.76
N GLU A 271 32.02 -25.31 -11.48
CA GLU A 271 31.94 -24.06 -12.27
C GLU A 271 33.26 -23.31 -12.33
N SER A 272 33.93 -23.18 -11.19
CA SER A 272 35.23 -22.52 -11.07
C SER A 272 36.33 -23.30 -11.78
N CYS A 273 36.25 -24.64 -11.79
CA CYS A 273 37.22 -25.49 -12.48
C CYS A 273 37.12 -25.34 -14.01
N ILE A 274 35.90 -25.28 -14.55
CA ILE A 274 35.65 -25.18 -15.99
C ILE A 274 35.65 -23.74 -16.51
N ASN A 275 35.85 -22.73 -15.65
CA ASN A 275 35.69 -21.31 -15.97
C ASN A 275 34.34 -21.03 -16.64
N PHE A 276 33.26 -21.51 -16.03
CA PHE A 276 31.91 -21.46 -16.60
C PHE A 276 31.48 -20.03 -17.00
N ASP A 277 31.96 -19.03 -16.25
CA ASP A 277 31.73 -17.60 -16.44
C ASP A 277 32.10 -17.08 -17.85
N LEU A 278 33.08 -17.71 -18.51
CA LEU A 278 33.50 -17.33 -19.86
C LEU A 278 32.50 -17.75 -20.94
N TYR A 279 31.68 -18.77 -20.65
CA TYR A 279 30.83 -19.43 -21.65
C TYR A 279 29.35 -19.10 -21.45
N CYS A 280 28.93 -18.96 -20.19
CA CYS A 280 27.52 -18.81 -19.83
C CYS A 280 27.33 -17.56 -18.95
N SER A 281 27.04 -17.74 -17.67
CA SER A 281 26.68 -16.69 -16.73
C SER A 281 27.57 -16.74 -15.49
N LEU A 282 27.79 -15.56 -14.89
CA LEU A 282 28.52 -15.40 -13.64
C LEU A 282 27.94 -16.28 -12.51
N PRO A 283 28.75 -16.64 -11.48
CA PRO A 283 28.29 -17.45 -10.37
C PRO A 283 27.15 -16.79 -9.63
N LEU A 284 26.25 -17.61 -9.08
CA LEU A 284 25.11 -17.09 -8.30
C LEU A 284 25.63 -16.51 -6.98
N LEU A 285 25.17 -15.31 -6.64
CA LEU A 285 25.57 -14.61 -5.42
C LEU A 285 24.67 -14.99 -4.24
N ASP A 286 25.20 -14.90 -3.02
CA ASP A 286 24.46 -15.19 -1.79
C ASP A 286 23.16 -14.40 -1.66
N CYS A 287 23.22 -13.12 -2.02
CA CYS A 287 22.06 -12.26 -1.97
C CYS A 287 20.93 -12.77 -2.88
N GLU A 288 21.23 -13.36 -4.03
CA GLU A 288 20.22 -13.86 -4.98
C GLU A 288 19.39 -15.01 -4.42
N PHE A 289 19.97 -15.82 -3.52
CA PHE A 289 19.24 -16.88 -2.83
C PHE A 289 18.38 -16.33 -1.68
N SER A 290 18.87 -15.32 -0.95
CA SER A 290 18.16 -14.74 0.19
C SER A 290 17.16 -13.64 -0.16
N CYS A 291 17.12 -13.20 -1.43
CA CYS A 291 16.17 -12.18 -1.91
C CYS A 291 14.72 -12.56 -1.61
N ASN A 292 13.89 -11.59 -1.26
CA ASN A 292 12.45 -11.77 -1.33
C ASN A 292 11.98 -11.84 -2.80
N PRO A 293 10.88 -12.56 -3.08
CA PRO A 293 10.20 -12.51 -4.37
C PRO A 293 9.99 -11.08 -4.84
N THR A 294 10.40 -10.77 -6.07
CA THR A 294 10.35 -9.40 -6.60
C THR A 294 9.32 -9.27 -7.72
N ILE A 295 8.48 -8.23 -7.63
CA ILE A 295 7.44 -7.89 -8.60
C ILE A 295 7.84 -6.61 -9.33
N LEU A 296 7.91 -6.65 -10.65
CA LEU A 296 8.20 -5.48 -11.50
C LEU A 296 6.91 -4.97 -12.14
N PHE A 297 6.58 -3.69 -11.97
CA PHE A 297 5.44 -3.04 -12.63
C PHE A 297 5.91 -2.32 -13.89
N LEU A 298 5.34 -2.67 -15.05
CA LEU A 298 5.64 -2.05 -16.35
C LEU A 298 4.36 -1.58 -17.04
N GLY A 299 4.47 -0.56 -17.89
CA GLY A 299 3.35 -0.05 -18.69
C GLY A 299 3.52 1.42 -19.07
N GLN A 300 2.65 1.90 -19.95
CA GLN A 300 2.66 3.29 -20.43
C GLN A 300 2.41 4.32 -19.31
N HIS A 301 2.62 5.59 -19.62
CA HIS A 301 2.30 6.67 -18.68
C HIS A 301 0.79 6.70 -18.36
N SER A 302 0.44 7.10 -17.13
CA SER A 302 -0.95 7.21 -16.63
C SER A 302 -1.79 5.93 -16.56
N VAL A 303 -1.25 4.73 -16.83
CA VAL A 303 -2.02 3.46 -16.73
C VAL A 303 -2.41 3.08 -15.29
N GLY A 304 -1.75 3.66 -14.28
CA GLY A 304 -2.05 3.43 -12.86
C GLY A 304 -1.14 2.44 -12.11
N LYS A 305 0.11 2.26 -12.54
CA LYS A 305 1.12 1.42 -11.85
C LYS A 305 1.27 1.78 -10.38
N THR A 306 1.62 3.03 -10.12
CA THR A 306 1.81 3.56 -8.77
C THR A 306 0.53 3.47 -7.92
N SER A 307 -0.64 3.71 -8.54
CA SER A 307 -1.94 3.56 -7.87
C SER A 307 -2.23 2.10 -7.48
N MET A 308 -1.90 1.14 -8.34
CA MET A 308 -2.04 -0.28 -8.04
C MET A 308 -1.08 -0.73 -6.93
N ILE A 309 0.14 -0.19 -6.89
CA ILE A 309 1.08 -0.46 -5.80
C ILE A 309 0.54 0.08 -4.48
N ARG A 310 0.05 1.33 -4.45
CA ARG A 310 -0.64 1.91 -3.29
C ARG A 310 -1.83 1.03 -2.87
N PHE A 311 -2.63 0.58 -3.84
CA PHE A 311 -3.78 -0.30 -3.60
C PHE A 311 -3.38 -1.62 -2.92
N LEU A 312 -2.27 -2.24 -3.35
CA LEU A 312 -1.73 -3.47 -2.74
C LEU A 312 -1.14 -3.24 -1.35
N LEU A 313 -0.41 -2.13 -1.15
CA LEU A 313 0.22 -1.78 0.12
C LEU A 313 -0.79 -1.23 1.14
N ASN A 314 -1.99 -0.84 0.69
CA ASN A 314 -3.02 -0.13 1.45
C ASN A 314 -2.51 1.13 2.18
N THR A 315 -1.38 1.69 1.71
CA THR A 315 -0.66 2.81 2.32
C THR A 315 0.19 3.50 1.26
N ASP A 316 0.51 4.77 1.50
CA ASP A 316 1.42 5.52 0.64
C ASP A 316 2.87 5.18 0.99
N TYR A 317 3.71 4.98 -0.04
CA TYR A 317 5.13 4.73 0.14
C TYR A 317 5.97 6.00 -0.08
N PRO A 318 7.15 6.14 0.56
CA PRO A 318 8.00 7.32 0.43
C PRO A 318 8.45 7.56 -1.01
N GLY A 319 8.31 8.80 -1.49
CA GLY A 319 8.74 9.19 -2.84
C GLY A 319 7.69 8.92 -3.92
N MET A 320 6.54 8.36 -3.55
CA MET A 320 5.41 8.16 -4.45
C MET A 320 4.82 9.50 -4.94
N ARG A 321 4.50 9.59 -6.23
CA ARG A 321 3.75 10.71 -6.82
C ARG A 321 2.69 10.19 -7.77
N ILE A 322 1.41 10.41 -7.45
CA ILE A 322 0.28 10.10 -8.32
C ILE A 322 -0.22 11.43 -8.89
N ALA A 323 0.15 11.72 -10.13
CA ALA A 323 -0.28 12.92 -10.85
C ALA A 323 -0.65 12.55 -12.30
N PRO A 324 -1.56 13.30 -12.94
CA PRO A 324 -1.87 13.13 -14.36
C PRO A 324 -0.71 13.57 -15.28
N GLU A 325 0.24 14.34 -14.76
CA GLU A 325 1.47 14.72 -15.45
C GLU A 325 2.51 13.56 -15.42
N PRO A 326 3.47 13.50 -16.36
CA PRO A 326 4.63 12.62 -16.28
C PRO A 326 5.33 12.75 -14.93
N SER A 327 5.10 11.76 -14.07
CA SER A 327 5.88 11.56 -12.85
C SER A 327 7.34 11.37 -13.25
N ASN A 328 8.25 12.02 -12.53
CA ASN A 328 9.70 11.99 -12.77
C ASN A 328 10.19 10.57 -13.14
N ASP A 329 11.16 10.50 -14.06
CA ASP A 329 11.80 9.27 -14.56
C ASP A 329 12.62 8.54 -13.48
N ILE A 330 11.97 8.11 -12.40
CA ILE A 330 12.60 7.49 -11.23
C ILE A 330 12.07 6.07 -11.07
N PHE A 331 12.98 5.12 -10.97
CA PHE A 331 12.70 3.75 -10.53
C PHE A 331 12.63 3.71 -9.01
N ASN A 332 11.50 3.26 -8.47
CA ASN A 332 11.33 3.09 -7.03
C ASN A 332 11.39 1.61 -6.67
N ILE A 333 12.44 1.20 -5.96
CA ILE A 333 12.56 -0.14 -5.37
C ILE A 333 12.00 -0.07 -3.95
N ILE A 334 10.83 -0.65 -3.76
CA ILE A 334 10.09 -0.61 -2.50
C ILE A 334 10.43 -1.87 -1.69
N ILE A 335 11.09 -1.67 -0.55
CA ILE A 335 11.54 -2.72 0.36
C ILE A 335 10.99 -2.52 1.76
N TYR A 336 10.93 -3.60 2.53
CA TYR A 336 10.63 -3.50 3.95
C TYR A 336 11.73 -2.74 4.70
N GLY A 337 11.32 -1.89 5.63
CA GLY A 337 12.18 -1.41 6.69
C GLY A 337 11.37 -0.84 7.84
N ASN A 338 12.00 -0.69 9.00
CA ASN A 338 11.30 -0.25 10.21
C ASN A 338 10.78 1.20 10.09
N ASP A 339 11.49 2.02 9.31
CA ASP A 339 11.17 3.44 9.13
C ASP A 339 10.88 3.77 7.67
N ALA A 340 9.93 4.67 7.47
CA ALA A 340 9.60 5.22 6.16
C ALA A 340 10.70 6.19 5.69
N ARG A 341 11.55 5.77 4.75
CA ARG A 341 12.66 6.60 4.24
C ARG A 341 13.00 6.32 2.78
N ILE A 342 13.62 7.31 2.15
CA ILE A 342 14.11 7.24 0.78
C ILE A 342 15.63 7.13 0.81
N ILE A 343 16.18 6.12 0.15
CA ILE A 343 17.61 5.85 0.09
C ILE A 343 18.05 5.84 -1.38
N PRO A 344 18.95 6.73 -1.80
CA PRO A 344 19.56 6.68 -3.12
C PRO A 344 20.24 5.33 -3.41
N SER A 345 20.06 4.78 -4.62
CA SER A 345 20.60 3.46 -4.96
C SER A 345 22.13 3.39 -4.87
N ASN A 346 22.85 4.44 -5.26
CA ASN A 346 24.31 4.53 -5.23
C ASN A 346 24.94 4.23 -3.86
N ILE A 347 24.21 4.43 -2.76
CA ILE A 347 24.65 4.09 -1.40
C ILE A 347 24.47 2.59 -1.14
N MET A 348 23.38 2.00 -1.65
CA MET A 348 22.97 0.63 -1.33
C MET A 348 23.66 -0.42 -2.21
N VAL A 349 24.14 -0.07 -3.40
CA VAL A 349 24.77 -1.07 -4.30
C VAL A 349 26.01 -1.72 -3.67
N ASN A 350 26.72 -1.03 -2.78
CA ASN A 350 27.88 -1.59 -2.07
C ASN A 350 27.50 -2.50 -0.89
N ASN A 351 26.22 -2.60 -0.55
CA ASN A 351 25.76 -3.45 0.54
C ASN A 351 25.62 -4.90 0.04
N THR A 352 26.28 -5.84 0.72
CA THR A 352 26.24 -7.28 0.38
C THR A 352 24.84 -7.87 0.47
N ASN A 353 23.97 -7.31 1.31
CA ASN A 353 22.59 -7.76 1.48
C ASN A 353 21.63 -7.17 0.45
N PHE A 354 22.09 -6.28 -0.43
CA PHE A 354 21.24 -5.67 -1.43
C PHE A 354 21.00 -6.62 -2.61
N PRO A 355 19.73 -6.85 -3.01
CA PRO A 355 19.34 -7.82 -4.04
C PRO A 355 19.82 -7.51 -5.46
N PHE A 356 20.24 -6.27 -5.75
CA PHE A 356 20.58 -5.84 -7.11
C PHE A 356 22.02 -5.30 -7.21
N PRO A 357 23.05 -6.13 -6.94
CA PRO A 357 24.45 -5.70 -6.99
C PRO A 357 24.90 -5.34 -8.42
N GLY A 358 24.27 -5.95 -9.42
CA GLY A 358 24.52 -5.65 -10.84
C GLY A 358 24.10 -4.25 -11.27
N LEU A 359 23.47 -3.44 -10.41
CA LEU A 359 23.23 -2.03 -10.72
C LEU A 359 24.53 -1.21 -10.86
N THR A 360 25.67 -1.69 -10.34
CA THR A 360 27.00 -1.07 -10.53
C THR A 360 27.39 -0.89 -12.00
N GLN A 361 26.86 -1.72 -12.90
CA GLN A 361 27.21 -1.68 -14.32
C GLN A 361 26.64 -0.46 -15.07
N PHE A 362 25.67 0.24 -14.47
CA PHE A 362 25.01 1.40 -15.09
C PHE A 362 25.68 2.72 -14.72
N SER A 363 25.46 3.74 -15.54
CA SER A 363 26.02 5.07 -15.33
C SER A 363 25.55 5.69 -14.00
N ASN A 364 26.40 6.53 -13.39
CA ASN A 364 26.04 7.29 -12.18
C ASN A 364 24.81 8.20 -12.38
N GLN A 365 24.52 8.61 -13.62
CA GLN A 365 23.32 9.38 -13.95
C GLN A 365 22.06 8.51 -13.88
N CYS A 366 22.14 7.27 -14.39
CA CYS A 366 21.05 6.30 -14.31
C CYS A 366 20.81 5.84 -12.86
N LEU A 367 21.86 5.63 -12.08
CA LEU A 367 21.75 5.31 -10.65
C LEU A 367 21.06 6.40 -9.83
N LYS A 368 21.26 7.69 -10.16
CA LYS A 368 20.51 8.79 -9.52
C LYS A 368 19.01 8.74 -9.78
N ARG A 369 18.60 8.10 -10.88
CA ARG A 369 17.20 7.83 -11.23
C ARG A 369 16.67 6.55 -10.57
N CYS A 370 17.49 5.80 -9.83
CA CYS A 370 17.05 4.64 -9.08
C CYS A 370 17.11 4.94 -7.58
N VAL A 371 15.96 4.76 -6.92
CA VAL A 371 15.72 5.14 -5.54
C VAL A 371 15.08 3.97 -4.81
N ILE A 372 15.47 3.79 -3.55
CA ILE A 372 14.95 2.73 -2.69
C ILE A 372 14.01 3.37 -1.67
N ALA A 373 12.74 2.98 -1.71
CA ALA A 373 11.74 3.38 -0.74
C ALA A 373 11.62 2.29 0.33
N SER A 374 12.04 2.59 1.55
CA SER A 374 11.93 1.68 2.69
C SER A 374 10.68 2.07 3.48
N CYS A 375 9.80 1.12 3.81
CA CYS A 375 8.63 1.38 4.66
C CYS A 375 8.17 0.16 5.48
N PRO A 376 7.52 0.38 6.64
CA PRO A 376 7.15 -0.68 7.59
C PRO A 376 5.84 -1.39 7.24
N VAL A 377 5.68 -1.83 5.99
CA VAL A 377 4.47 -2.55 5.54
C VAL A 377 4.66 -4.06 5.71
N PRO A 378 3.74 -4.80 6.36
CA PRO A 378 3.86 -6.25 6.56
C PRO A 378 4.03 -7.04 5.25
N LEU A 379 3.32 -6.65 4.19
CA LEU A 379 3.44 -7.28 2.86
C LEU A 379 4.87 -7.27 2.34
N LEU A 380 5.60 -6.17 2.56
CA LEU A 380 6.98 -6.02 2.07
C LEU A 380 7.98 -6.92 2.80
N LYS A 381 7.62 -7.51 3.95
CA LYS A 381 8.44 -8.56 4.56
C LYS A 381 8.51 -9.79 3.66
N HIS A 382 7.49 -9.99 2.80
CA HIS A 382 7.34 -11.15 1.92
C HIS A 382 7.66 -10.87 0.46
N VAL A 383 7.52 -9.64 -0.01
CA VAL A 383 7.75 -9.28 -1.41
C VAL A 383 8.51 -7.98 -1.52
N THR A 384 9.30 -7.85 -2.57
CA THR A 384 9.90 -6.59 -3.01
C THR A 384 9.14 -6.09 -4.24
N ILE A 385 8.84 -4.80 -4.31
CA ILE A 385 8.11 -4.21 -5.44
C ILE A 385 9.01 -3.21 -6.14
N ILE A 386 9.03 -3.23 -7.48
CA ILE A 386 9.73 -2.24 -8.30
C ILE A 386 8.70 -1.49 -9.12
N ASP A 387 8.54 -0.19 -8.85
CA ASP A 387 7.77 0.74 -9.67
C ASP A 387 8.69 1.35 -10.71
N THR A 388 8.34 1.21 -12.00
CA THR A 388 9.08 1.85 -13.09
C THR A 388 8.36 3.12 -13.54
N PRO A 389 9.09 4.11 -14.07
CA PRO A 389 8.43 5.26 -14.69
C PRO A 389 7.59 4.80 -15.90
N GLY A 390 6.63 5.64 -16.30
CA GLY A 390 5.82 5.40 -17.49
C GLY A 390 6.68 5.44 -18.74
N ILE A 391 6.48 4.48 -19.65
CA ILE A 391 7.16 4.47 -20.93
C ILE A 391 6.64 5.68 -21.74
N LEU A 392 7.51 6.66 -21.96
CA LEU A 392 7.23 7.85 -22.77
C LEU A 392 7.66 7.61 -24.22
N GLU A 393 6.92 8.16 -25.18
CA GLU A 393 7.17 7.99 -26.61
C GLU A 393 8.37 8.80 -27.12
N ASN A 394 8.80 9.83 -26.38
CA ASN A 394 9.78 10.80 -26.88
C ASN A 394 11.25 10.33 -26.87
N SER A 395 11.56 9.10 -26.45
CA SER A 395 12.94 8.56 -26.47
C SER A 395 13.39 8.05 -27.85
N LEU A 396 12.56 8.20 -28.89
CA LEU A 396 12.78 7.69 -30.24
C LEU A 396 13.95 8.35 -31.02
N GLN A 397 14.60 9.39 -30.50
CA GLN A 397 15.70 10.07 -31.21
C GLN A 397 17.08 9.43 -31.05
N SER A 398 17.25 8.41 -30.19
CA SER A 398 18.53 7.71 -30.05
C SER A 398 18.55 6.40 -30.83
N GLN A 399 19.45 6.31 -31.81
CA GLN A 399 19.79 5.08 -32.53
C GLN A 399 20.50 4.11 -31.56
N GLY A 400 19.73 3.30 -30.83
CA GLY A 400 20.26 2.26 -29.95
C GLY A 400 19.40 2.01 -28.70
N PRO A 401 19.55 0.85 -28.03
CA PRO A 401 18.83 0.57 -26.79
C PRO A 401 19.28 1.55 -25.71
N THR A 402 18.33 2.30 -25.18
CA THR A 402 18.59 3.28 -24.11
C THR A 402 19.09 2.57 -22.84
N GLU A 403 19.85 3.25 -21.99
CA GLU A 403 20.24 2.70 -20.67
C GLU A 403 19.02 2.25 -19.85
N PHE A 404 17.87 2.89 -20.08
CA PHE A 404 16.57 2.53 -19.50
C PHE A 404 16.09 1.13 -19.93
N GLU A 405 16.13 0.83 -21.23
CA GLU A 405 15.77 -0.48 -21.78
C GLU A 405 16.68 -1.60 -21.26
N GLN A 406 17.98 -1.31 -21.15
CA GLN A 406 18.96 -2.23 -20.57
C GLN A 406 18.69 -2.48 -19.08
N MET A 407 18.31 -1.43 -18.33
CA MET A 407 17.92 -1.54 -16.93
C MET A 407 16.64 -2.38 -16.77
N ILE A 408 15.65 -2.23 -17.64
CA ILE A 408 14.46 -3.09 -17.62
C ILE A 408 14.84 -4.53 -17.93
N ARG A 409 15.70 -4.78 -18.93
CA ARG A 409 16.21 -6.13 -19.22
C ARG A 409 16.91 -6.75 -18.02
N TYR A 410 17.72 -5.96 -17.32
CA TYR A 410 18.39 -6.38 -16.09
C TYR A 410 17.40 -6.76 -14.99
N PHE A 411 16.41 -5.90 -14.70
CA PHE A 411 15.39 -6.20 -13.71
C PHE A 411 14.53 -7.42 -14.11
N ALA A 412 14.10 -7.51 -15.37
CA ALA A 412 13.34 -8.65 -15.89
C ALA A 412 14.05 -10.01 -15.68
N GLY A 413 15.39 -10.00 -15.79
CA GLY A 413 16.22 -11.16 -15.47
C GLY A 413 16.19 -11.57 -13.99
N LYS A 414 16.10 -10.60 -13.08
CA LYS A 414 16.19 -10.81 -11.62
C LYS A 414 14.84 -10.96 -10.92
N VAL A 415 13.77 -10.40 -11.47
CA VAL A 415 12.43 -10.45 -10.87
C VAL A 415 11.73 -11.81 -11.09
N ASP A 416 10.70 -12.05 -10.28
CA ASP A 416 9.89 -13.26 -10.27
C ASP A 416 8.59 -13.11 -11.07
N ARG A 417 8.02 -11.91 -11.08
CA ARG A 417 6.85 -11.55 -11.88
C ARG A 417 6.99 -10.17 -12.47
N ILE A 418 6.43 -10.00 -13.66
CA ILE A 418 6.36 -8.75 -14.40
C ILE A 418 4.88 -8.46 -14.63
N LEU A 419 4.35 -7.45 -13.95
CA LEU A 419 2.98 -6.98 -14.12
C LEU A 419 2.98 -5.94 -15.25
N LEU A 420 2.50 -6.35 -16.41
CA LEU A 420 2.40 -5.48 -17.58
C LEU A 420 0.99 -4.89 -17.65
N MET A 421 0.91 -3.60 -17.34
CA MET A 421 -0.35 -2.88 -17.19
C MET A 421 -0.71 -2.06 -18.43
N PHE A 422 -1.98 -2.14 -18.80
CA PHE A 422 -2.61 -1.40 -19.90
C PHE A 422 -3.83 -0.63 -19.39
N ASP A 423 -4.12 0.51 -20.01
CA ASP A 423 -5.36 1.25 -19.79
C ASP A 423 -6.45 0.69 -20.71
N ALA A 424 -7.58 0.26 -20.16
CA ALA A 424 -8.68 -0.31 -20.95
C ALA A 424 -9.33 0.71 -21.90
N LEU A 425 -9.30 2.01 -21.57
CA LEU A 425 -9.92 3.06 -22.39
C LEU A 425 -9.00 3.52 -23.52
N ARG A 426 -7.70 3.62 -23.24
CA ARG A 426 -6.67 4.12 -24.17
C ARG A 426 -5.71 3.01 -24.57
N PHE A 427 -6.24 1.82 -24.82
CA PHE A 427 -5.40 0.70 -25.22
C PHE A 427 -4.77 1.00 -26.58
N ASP A 428 -3.46 1.21 -26.57
CA ASP A 428 -2.65 1.34 -27.77
C ASP A 428 -1.31 0.63 -27.57
N LEU A 429 -0.82 -0.02 -28.61
CA LEU A 429 0.48 -0.68 -28.64
C LEU A 429 1.48 0.17 -29.41
N SER A 430 1.89 1.26 -28.77
CA SER A 430 2.89 2.19 -29.30
C SER A 430 4.21 1.48 -29.64
N GLU A 431 5.01 2.09 -30.51
CA GLU A 431 6.30 1.54 -30.93
C GLU A 431 7.24 1.27 -29.74
N SER A 432 7.30 2.18 -28.77
CA SER A 432 8.07 2.01 -27.53
C SER A 432 7.63 0.79 -26.72
N MET A 433 6.32 0.53 -26.67
CA MET A 433 5.78 -0.67 -26.02
C MET A 433 6.17 -1.95 -26.78
N ASN A 434 6.23 -1.88 -28.12
CA ASN A 434 6.63 -3.02 -28.95
C ASN A 434 8.11 -3.37 -28.77
N ARG A 435 8.98 -2.35 -28.65
CA ARG A 435 10.40 -2.55 -28.31
C ARG A 435 10.56 -3.17 -26.92
N LEU A 436 9.77 -2.71 -25.95
CA LEU A 436 9.74 -3.30 -24.61
C LEU A 436 9.36 -4.79 -24.67
N LEU A 437 8.29 -5.13 -25.39
CA LEU A 437 7.85 -6.52 -25.54
C LEU A 437 8.92 -7.41 -26.16
N TYR A 438 9.68 -6.90 -27.13
CA TYR A 438 10.84 -7.61 -27.69
C TYR A 438 11.94 -7.86 -26.65
N ILE A 439 12.23 -6.87 -25.79
CA ILE A 439 13.20 -7.02 -24.69
C ILE A 439 12.73 -8.06 -23.67
N LEU A 440 11.42 -8.12 -23.41
CA LEU A 440 10.79 -9.00 -22.43
C LEU A 440 10.50 -10.42 -22.96
N GLN A 441 10.56 -10.64 -24.27
CA GLN A 441 10.31 -11.93 -24.92
C GLN A 441 11.06 -13.12 -24.29
N PRO A 442 12.33 -13.01 -23.83
CA PRO A 442 13.02 -14.10 -23.15
C PRO A 442 12.47 -14.45 -21.75
N PHE A 443 11.60 -13.60 -21.20
CA PHE A 443 11.06 -13.69 -19.84
C PHE A 443 9.53 -13.78 -19.85
N GLU A 444 8.94 -14.27 -20.94
CA GLU A 444 7.49 -14.33 -21.14
C GLU A 444 6.76 -15.16 -20.08
N ASP A 445 7.42 -16.17 -19.51
CA ASP A 445 6.92 -17.02 -18.41
C ASP A 445 6.65 -16.25 -17.10
N LYS A 446 7.22 -15.04 -16.97
CA LYS A 446 7.07 -14.18 -15.79
C LYS A 446 5.99 -13.12 -15.96
N ILE A 447 5.47 -12.92 -17.18
CA ILE A 447 4.60 -11.80 -17.53
C ILE A 447 3.16 -12.09 -17.11
N LEU A 448 2.55 -11.16 -16.37
CA LEU A 448 1.13 -11.11 -16.07
C LEU A 448 0.53 -9.87 -16.71
N LEU A 449 -0.50 -10.06 -17.56
CA LEU A 449 -1.15 -8.98 -18.28
C LEU A 449 -2.32 -8.42 -17.47
N ILE A 450 -2.37 -7.11 -17.31
CA ILE A 450 -3.42 -6.42 -16.53
C ILE A 450 -4.04 -5.31 -17.37
N LEU A 451 -5.37 -5.37 -17.54
CA LEU A 451 -6.19 -4.28 -18.06
C LEU A 451 -6.80 -3.51 -16.88
N ASN A 452 -6.25 -2.32 -16.63
CA ASN A 452 -6.70 -1.41 -15.59
C ASN A 452 -7.76 -0.43 -16.11
N LYS A 453 -8.50 0.20 -15.19
CA LYS A 453 -9.59 1.15 -15.47
C LYS A 453 -10.73 0.55 -16.29
N GLY A 454 -10.95 -0.76 -16.17
CA GLY A 454 -12.03 -1.46 -16.87
C GLY A 454 -13.42 -0.89 -16.56
N ASP A 455 -13.59 -0.24 -15.40
CA ASP A 455 -14.83 0.41 -14.98
C ASP A 455 -15.23 1.61 -15.83
N THR A 456 -14.30 2.16 -16.62
CA THR A 456 -14.55 3.29 -17.52
C THR A 456 -15.14 2.89 -18.87
N CYS A 457 -15.09 1.59 -19.21
CA CYS A 457 -15.52 1.08 -20.51
C CYS A 457 -16.87 0.36 -20.39
N ASP A 458 -17.62 0.34 -21.50
CA ASP A 458 -18.82 -0.47 -21.65
C ASP A 458 -18.48 -1.96 -21.77
N PRO A 459 -19.39 -2.89 -21.42
CA PRO A 459 -19.16 -4.34 -21.53
C PRO A 459 -18.61 -4.84 -22.86
N ILE A 460 -19.18 -4.34 -23.95
CA ILE A 460 -18.81 -4.74 -25.31
C ILE A 460 -17.42 -4.21 -25.65
N ALA A 461 -17.17 -2.93 -25.36
CA ALA A 461 -15.88 -2.28 -25.60
C ALA A 461 -14.77 -2.96 -24.78
N LEU A 462 -15.03 -3.28 -23.51
CA LEU A 462 -14.08 -3.96 -22.63
C LEU A 462 -13.73 -5.36 -23.15
N SER A 463 -14.72 -6.11 -23.61
CA SER A 463 -14.52 -7.44 -24.20
C SER A 463 -13.71 -7.36 -25.50
N HIS A 464 -13.98 -6.36 -26.34
CA HIS A 464 -13.22 -6.10 -27.57
C HIS A 464 -11.76 -5.73 -27.28
N VAL A 465 -11.50 -4.83 -26.32
CA VAL A 465 -10.14 -4.43 -25.92
C VAL A 465 -9.38 -5.61 -25.33
N ARG A 466 -10.03 -6.43 -24.48
CA ARG A 466 -9.46 -7.66 -23.95
C ARG A 466 -9.03 -8.63 -25.06
N SER A 467 -9.92 -8.91 -26.00
CA SER A 467 -9.63 -9.79 -27.14
C SER A 467 -8.51 -9.24 -28.03
N THR A 468 -8.51 -7.93 -28.29
CA THR A 468 -7.47 -7.24 -29.07
C THR A 468 -6.10 -7.37 -28.38
N LEU A 469 -6.04 -7.17 -27.05
CA LEU A 469 -4.81 -7.35 -26.28
C LEU A 469 -4.29 -8.79 -26.41
N ILE A 470 -5.15 -9.79 -26.21
CA ILE A 470 -4.76 -11.19 -26.32
C ILE A 470 -4.22 -11.53 -27.71
N TRP A 471 -4.92 -11.10 -28.76
CA TRP A 471 -4.49 -11.31 -30.15
C TRP A 471 -3.14 -10.64 -30.44
N SER A 472 -2.93 -9.43 -29.91
CA SER A 472 -1.69 -8.72 -30.10
C SER A 472 -0.51 -9.37 -29.36
N MET A 473 -0.77 -9.97 -28.20
CA MET A 473 0.23 -10.67 -27.40
C MET A 473 0.56 -12.04 -27.96
N SER A 474 -0.42 -12.80 -28.45
CA SER A 474 -0.19 -14.12 -29.05
C SER A 474 0.68 -14.07 -30.30
N ARG A 475 0.71 -12.93 -31.01
CA ARG A 475 1.61 -12.72 -32.17
C ARG A 475 3.05 -12.39 -31.77
N LYS A 476 3.27 -11.86 -30.56
CA LYS A 476 4.56 -11.32 -30.10
C LYS A 476 5.27 -12.25 -29.12
N LEU A 477 4.51 -12.94 -28.29
CA LEU A 477 4.99 -13.96 -27.36
C LEU A 477 5.05 -15.30 -28.10
N HIS A 478 6.00 -16.15 -27.73
CA HIS A 478 6.19 -17.50 -28.30
C HIS A 478 5.42 -18.58 -27.52
N THR A 479 4.62 -18.18 -26.54
CA THR A 479 3.81 -19.07 -25.72
C THR A 479 2.78 -19.81 -26.56
N VAL A 480 2.76 -21.14 -26.44
CA VAL A 480 1.74 -22.01 -27.06
C VAL A 480 0.37 -21.81 -26.40
N GLU A 481 0.35 -21.42 -25.13
CA GLU A 481 -0.86 -21.16 -24.36
C GLU A 481 -1.32 -19.69 -24.51
N MET A 482 -2.65 -19.50 -24.45
CA MET A 482 -3.26 -18.18 -24.49
C MET A 482 -2.89 -17.38 -23.23
N PRO A 483 -2.30 -16.17 -23.35
CA PRO A 483 -1.87 -15.41 -22.19
C PRO A 483 -3.09 -14.95 -21.38
N LYS A 484 -3.03 -15.19 -20.06
CA LYS A 484 -4.09 -14.77 -19.13
C LYS A 484 -4.05 -13.25 -18.94
N VAL A 485 -5.21 -12.61 -19.07
CA VAL A 485 -5.39 -11.17 -18.87
C VAL A 485 -6.34 -10.95 -17.71
N TYR A 486 -5.89 -10.19 -16.70
CA TYR A 486 -6.69 -9.79 -15.56
C TYR A 486 -7.32 -8.42 -15.81
N VAL A 487 -8.63 -8.31 -15.65
CA VAL A 487 -9.36 -7.06 -15.88
C VAL A 487 -9.86 -6.50 -14.55
N GLY A 488 -9.67 -5.20 -14.33
CA GLY A 488 -10.18 -4.56 -13.12
C GLY A 488 -9.94 -3.06 -13.03
N SER A 489 -10.30 -2.49 -11.88
CA SER A 489 -9.98 -1.12 -11.49
C SER A 489 -9.29 -1.17 -10.12
N PHE A 490 -7.96 -1.04 -10.11
CA PHE A 490 -7.12 -1.30 -8.93
C PHE A 490 -6.89 -0.03 -8.11
N TRP A 491 -7.94 0.47 -7.47
CA TRP A 491 -7.92 1.64 -6.60
C TRP A 491 -9.01 1.58 -5.52
N ASP A 492 -8.94 2.47 -4.53
CA ASP A 492 -9.87 2.50 -3.39
C ASP A 492 -11.23 3.15 -3.68
N LYS A 493 -11.45 3.64 -4.91
CA LYS A 493 -12.68 4.34 -5.28
C LYS A 493 -13.77 3.37 -5.70
N PRO A 494 -15.05 3.73 -5.50
CA PRO A 494 -16.16 2.93 -6.00
C PRO A 494 -16.09 2.79 -7.53
N LEU A 495 -16.52 1.64 -8.04
CA LEU A 495 -16.61 1.38 -9.47
C LEU A 495 -17.61 2.34 -10.11
N ARG A 496 -17.27 2.90 -11.28
CA ARG A 496 -18.21 3.74 -12.04
C ARG A 496 -19.38 2.92 -12.58
N ASN A 497 -19.07 1.76 -13.15
CA ASN A 497 -20.04 0.83 -13.71
C ASN A 497 -20.12 -0.43 -12.83
N PRO A 498 -21.20 -0.65 -12.07
CA PRO A 498 -21.35 -1.82 -11.21
C PRO A 498 -21.63 -3.12 -11.98
N VAL A 499 -22.01 -3.03 -13.27
CA VAL A 499 -22.31 -4.18 -14.13
C VAL A 499 -21.15 -5.19 -14.17
N HIS A 500 -19.91 -4.70 -14.12
CA HIS A 500 -18.70 -5.53 -14.20
C HIS A 500 -18.14 -5.97 -12.85
N GLN A 501 -18.84 -5.68 -11.75
CA GLN A 501 -18.33 -5.90 -10.42
C GLN A 501 -17.93 -7.36 -10.19
N GLN A 502 -18.75 -8.32 -10.62
CA GLN A 502 -18.47 -9.75 -10.48
C GLN A 502 -17.22 -10.17 -11.28
N LEU A 503 -17.09 -9.70 -12.52
CA LEU A 503 -15.92 -9.97 -13.37
C LEU A 503 -14.65 -9.42 -12.74
N PHE A 504 -14.67 -8.16 -12.29
CA PHE A 504 -13.52 -7.52 -11.66
C PHE A 504 -13.14 -8.20 -10.35
N GLN A 505 -14.12 -8.58 -9.53
CA GLN A 505 -13.86 -9.31 -8.28
C GLN A 505 -13.26 -10.70 -8.53
N ALA A 506 -13.76 -11.42 -9.54
CA ALA A 506 -13.23 -12.73 -9.90
C ALA A 506 -11.79 -12.65 -10.40
N ASP A 507 -11.49 -11.73 -11.33
CA ASP A 507 -10.14 -11.56 -11.87
C ASP A 507 -9.17 -10.99 -10.83
N LEU A 508 -9.62 -10.07 -9.97
CA LEU A 508 -8.82 -9.55 -8.86
C LEU A 508 -8.51 -10.66 -7.84
N SER A 509 -9.47 -11.51 -7.51
CA SER A 509 -9.26 -12.66 -6.62
C SER A 509 -8.22 -13.65 -7.18
N ARG A 510 -8.28 -13.94 -8.48
CA ARG A 510 -7.29 -14.79 -9.17
C ARG A 510 -5.90 -14.16 -9.17
N LEU A 511 -5.81 -12.87 -9.51
CA LEU A 511 -4.55 -12.12 -9.46
C LEU A 511 -3.95 -12.15 -8.05
N PHE A 512 -4.77 -11.92 -7.02
CA PHE A 512 -4.29 -11.91 -5.64
C PHE A 512 -3.87 -13.29 -5.17
N GLU A 513 -4.54 -14.35 -5.61
CA GLU A 513 -4.11 -15.72 -5.34
C GLU A 513 -2.74 -16.03 -5.97
N GLU A 514 -2.48 -15.58 -7.21
CA GLU A 514 -1.16 -15.71 -7.82
C GLU A 514 -0.09 -14.92 -7.04
N LEU A 515 -0.40 -13.70 -6.60
CA LEU A 515 0.51 -12.88 -5.79
C LEU A 515 0.75 -13.49 -4.40
N ARG A 516 -0.26 -14.12 -3.78
CA ARG A 516 -0.14 -14.82 -2.49
C ARG A 516 0.80 -16.01 -2.58
N CYS A 517 0.77 -16.75 -3.69
CA CYS A 517 1.59 -17.93 -3.91
C CYS A 517 3.04 -17.60 -4.35
N LEU A 518 3.42 -16.31 -4.41
CA LEU A 518 4.75 -15.90 -4.89
C LEU A 518 5.93 -16.54 -4.15
N PRO A 519 6.00 -16.54 -2.81
CA PRO A 519 7.16 -17.10 -2.11
C PRO A 519 7.39 -18.57 -2.45
N ARG A 520 6.31 -19.36 -2.55
CA ARG A 520 6.37 -20.77 -2.94
C ARG A 520 6.78 -20.93 -4.41
N THR A 521 6.12 -20.22 -5.32
CA THR A 521 6.43 -20.33 -6.75
C THR A 521 7.84 -19.83 -7.09
N THR A 522 8.33 -18.79 -6.40
CA THR A 522 9.72 -18.30 -6.48
C THR A 522 10.71 -19.35 -6.02
N ASN A 523 10.50 -20.00 -4.88
CA ASN A 523 11.42 -21.03 -4.40
C ASN A 523 11.48 -22.24 -5.34
N ILE A 524 10.34 -22.65 -5.91
CA ILE A 524 10.28 -23.68 -6.95
C ILE A 524 11.06 -23.25 -8.19
N ARG A 525 10.88 -21.99 -8.62
CA ARG A 525 11.60 -21.43 -9.78
C ARG A 525 13.11 -21.36 -9.53
N ARG A 526 13.54 -20.88 -8.36
CA ARG A 526 14.97 -20.86 -7.97
C ARG A 526 15.58 -22.25 -7.98
N LEU A 527 14.86 -23.25 -7.45
CA LEU A 527 15.29 -24.64 -7.51
C LEU A 527 15.43 -25.12 -8.97
N LYS A 528 14.47 -24.79 -9.84
CA LYS A 528 14.55 -25.09 -11.29
C LYS A 528 15.73 -24.39 -11.97
N ASP A 529 16.01 -23.14 -11.63
CA ASP A 529 17.12 -22.37 -12.19
C ASP A 529 18.47 -22.97 -11.77
N VAL A 530 18.62 -23.34 -10.50
CA VAL A 530 19.81 -24.06 -10.00
C VAL A 530 19.95 -25.43 -10.66
N LEU A 531 18.85 -26.16 -10.83
CA LEU A 531 18.86 -27.46 -11.51
C LEU A 531 19.26 -27.33 -12.98
N LYS A 532 18.71 -26.34 -13.70
CA LYS A 532 19.07 -26.05 -15.08
C LYS A 532 20.56 -25.72 -15.18
N ARG A 533 21.06 -24.89 -14.26
CA ARG A 533 22.48 -24.54 -14.16
C ARG A 533 23.35 -25.77 -13.87
N ALA A 534 22.96 -26.61 -12.90
CA ALA A 534 23.66 -27.84 -12.56
C ALA A 534 23.74 -28.81 -13.75
N ASN A 535 22.66 -28.96 -14.52
CA ASN A 535 22.63 -29.78 -15.74
C ASN A 535 23.57 -29.21 -16.82
N GLN A 536 23.58 -27.89 -17.01
CA GLN A 536 24.51 -27.25 -17.94
C GLN A 536 25.97 -27.47 -17.52
N VAL A 537 26.28 -27.27 -16.24
CA VAL A 537 27.62 -27.49 -15.67
C VAL A 537 28.03 -28.95 -15.80
N MET A 538 27.13 -29.91 -15.54
CA MET A 538 27.39 -31.34 -15.70
C MET A 538 27.74 -31.69 -17.15
N LEU A 539 26.99 -31.13 -18.09
CA LEU A 539 27.21 -31.35 -19.51
C LEU A 539 28.53 -30.72 -19.98
N PHE A 540 28.84 -29.50 -19.54
CA PHE A 540 30.13 -28.86 -19.80
C PHE A 540 31.30 -29.61 -19.16
N ALA A 541 31.18 -30.06 -17.92
CA ALA A 541 32.21 -30.85 -17.24
C ALA A 541 32.49 -32.16 -17.99
N THR A 542 31.44 -32.83 -18.47
CA THR A 542 31.57 -34.05 -19.29
C THR A 542 32.31 -33.76 -20.61
N LEU A 543 31.96 -32.66 -21.27
CA LEU A 543 32.60 -32.20 -22.50
C LEU A 543 34.08 -31.88 -22.27
N THR A 544 34.38 -31.10 -21.23
CA THR A 544 35.74 -30.71 -20.84
C THR A 544 36.61 -31.92 -20.52
N ASN A 545 36.09 -32.90 -19.77
CA ASN A 545 36.81 -34.14 -19.47
C ASN A 545 37.07 -34.96 -20.74
N LYS A 546 36.10 -35.06 -21.65
CA LYS A 546 36.26 -35.76 -22.94
C LYS A 546 37.30 -35.09 -23.82
N MET A 547 37.28 -33.75 -23.90
CA MET A 547 38.26 -32.95 -24.63
C MET A 547 39.67 -33.07 -24.04
N HIS A 548 39.79 -33.01 -22.71
CA HIS A 548 41.06 -33.17 -22.02
C HIS A 548 41.70 -34.54 -22.31
N ASN A 549 40.91 -35.62 -22.32
CA ASN A 549 41.40 -36.95 -22.68
C ASN A 549 41.84 -37.06 -24.16
N MET A 550 41.23 -36.26 -25.05
CA MET A 550 41.57 -36.22 -26.48
C MET A 550 42.78 -35.31 -26.79
N ARG A 551 43.28 -34.56 -25.80
CA ARG A 551 44.45 -33.67 -25.92
C ARG A 551 45.73 -34.43 -26.34
N TYR A 552 45.79 -35.73 -26.05
CA TYR A 552 46.85 -36.64 -26.48
C TYR A 552 46.76 -37.07 -27.95
N PHE A 553 45.66 -36.76 -28.66
CA PHE A 553 45.41 -37.10 -30.07
C PHE A 553 45.07 -35.85 -30.90
N ALA A 554 45.93 -34.82 -30.83
CA ALA A 554 45.73 -33.51 -31.46
C ALA A 554 45.44 -33.56 -32.99
N GLY A 555 45.86 -34.62 -33.71
CA GLY A 555 45.57 -34.80 -35.13
C GLY A 555 44.10 -35.18 -35.48
N CYS A 556 43.26 -35.48 -34.48
CA CYS A 556 41.88 -35.99 -34.69
C CYS A 556 40.79 -34.95 -34.40
N ILE A 557 41.14 -33.73 -33.99
CA ILE A 557 40.19 -32.68 -33.60
C ILE A 557 39.28 -32.23 -34.77
N PRO A 558 39.77 -32.07 -36.03
CA PRO A 558 38.91 -31.74 -37.18
C PRO A 558 37.92 -32.86 -37.54
N ARG A 559 38.14 -34.11 -37.06
CA ARG A 559 37.30 -35.28 -37.33
C ARG A 559 36.19 -35.48 -36.30
N MET A 560 36.10 -34.64 -35.27
CA MET A 560 34.95 -34.64 -34.36
C MET A 560 33.69 -34.24 -35.12
N LYS A 561 32.96 -35.27 -35.56
CA LYS A 561 31.74 -35.17 -36.35
C LYS A 561 30.75 -34.22 -35.67
N LYS A 562 30.20 -33.29 -36.47
CA LYS A 562 28.97 -32.49 -36.22
C LYS A 562 27.90 -33.22 -35.40
N ARG A 563 27.80 -34.56 -35.48
CA ARG A 563 26.87 -35.42 -34.72
C ARG A 563 27.07 -35.44 -33.20
N THR A 564 28.30 -35.48 -32.70
CA THR A 564 28.55 -35.53 -31.23
C THR A 564 28.24 -34.19 -30.60
N LEU A 565 28.64 -33.10 -31.26
CA LEU A 565 28.26 -31.75 -30.87
C LEU A 565 26.74 -31.54 -31.02
N ALA A 566 26.12 -32.09 -32.07
CA ALA A 566 24.69 -31.87 -32.34
C ALA A 566 23.73 -32.48 -31.31
N LYS A 567 24.10 -33.60 -30.67
CA LYS A 567 23.31 -34.20 -29.56
C LYS A 567 23.44 -33.42 -28.24
N ILE A 568 24.51 -32.65 -28.06
CA ILE A 568 24.87 -31.97 -26.81
C ILE A 568 24.24 -30.54 -26.74
N THR A 569 23.74 -30.03 -27.86
CA THR A 569 23.50 -28.59 -28.08
C THR A 569 22.05 -28.11 -27.96
N ALA A 570 21.12 -28.91 -27.44
CA ALA A 570 19.74 -28.42 -27.25
C ALA A 570 19.65 -27.40 -26.09
N ASP A 571 20.48 -27.55 -25.05
CA ASP A 571 20.39 -26.78 -23.80
C ASP A 571 21.56 -25.80 -23.54
N LEU A 572 22.52 -25.68 -24.48
CA LEU A 572 23.72 -24.85 -24.35
C LEU A 572 23.63 -23.55 -25.15
N PRO A 573 24.28 -22.46 -24.70
CA PRO A 573 24.38 -21.23 -25.48
C PRO A 573 25.10 -21.48 -26.81
N THR A 574 24.79 -20.63 -27.79
CA THR A 574 24.99 -20.75 -29.24
C THR A 574 26.20 -21.60 -29.63
N ARG A 575 25.94 -22.68 -30.41
CA ARG A 575 26.94 -23.64 -30.95
C ARG A 575 28.24 -22.97 -31.41
N ASP A 576 28.12 -21.79 -32.01
CA ASP A 576 29.21 -21.04 -32.61
C ASP A 576 30.17 -20.45 -31.56
N LEU A 577 29.69 -20.01 -30.39
CA LEU A 577 30.55 -19.46 -29.33
C LEU A 577 31.46 -20.55 -28.75
N ILE A 578 30.87 -21.71 -28.47
CA ILE A 578 31.61 -22.87 -27.95
C ILE A 578 32.60 -23.35 -29.00
N TYR A 579 32.20 -23.43 -30.26
CA TYR A 579 33.07 -23.84 -31.36
C TYR A 579 34.25 -22.86 -31.56
N ASN A 580 33.99 -21.55 -31.51
CA ASN A 580 35.00 -20.51 -31.65
C ASN A 580 35.99 -20.47 -30.47
N LEU A 581 35.52 -20.70 -29.24
CA LEU A 581 36.39 -20.78 -28.06
C LEU A 581 37.19 -22.10 -28.03
N MET A 582 36.61 -23.21 -28.49
CA MET A 582 37.31 -24.49 -28.65
C MET A 582 38.46 -24.42 -29.67
N LEU A 583 38.32 -23.61 -30.72
CA LEU A 583 39.35 -23.42 -31.73
C LEU A 583 40.50 -22.52 -31.27
N LYS A 584 40.25 -21.63 -30.31
CA LYS A 584 41.25 -20.65 -29.86
C LYS A 584 42.31 -21.27 -28.93
N ASP A 585 41.92 -22.05 -27.91
CA ASP A 585 42.88 -22.66 -26.97
C ASP A 585 42.33 -23.90 -26.25
N ILE A 586 42.71 -25.09 -26.72
CA ILE A 586 42.38 -26.38 -26.06
C ILE A 586 43.04 -26.50 -24.68
N TRP A 587 44.06 -25.68 -24.42
CA TRP A 587 44.82 -25.70 -23.17
C TRP A 587 44.02 -25.17 -21.97
N ILE A 588 42.98 -24.36 -22.22
CA ILE A 588 42.08 -23.78 -21.21
C ILE A 588 41.25 -24.85 -20.47
N PHE A 589 40.96 -25.97 -21.12
CA PHE A 589 40.13 -27.04 -20.55
C PHE A 589 40.88 -27.85 -19.47
N LYS A 590 40.59 -27.54 -18.20
CA LYS A 590 41.08 -28.25 -17.02
C LYS A 590 40.28 -29.54 -16.78
N LYS A 591 40.95 -30.60 -16.33
CA LYS A 591 40.29 -31.85 -15.95
C LYS A 591 39.50 -31.65 -14.66
N VAL A 592 38.23 -32.01 -14.66
CA VAL A 592 37.38 -31.99 -13.46
C VAL A 592 37.66 -33.22 -12.61
N SER A 593 37.77 -33.04 -11.29
CA SER A 593 37.99 -34.14 -10.34
C SER A 593 36.83 -35.15 -10.38
N LYS A 594 37.13 -36.44 -10.21
CA LYS A 594 36.10 -37.48 -10.07
C LYS A 594 35.21 -37.23 -8.86
N LYS A 595 35.77 -36.68 -7.77
CA LYS A 595 35.04 -36.36 -6.54
C LYS A 595 33.96 -35.30 -6.80
N ASP A 596 34.35 -34.18 -7.40
CA ASP A 596 33.45 -33.05 -7.65
C ASP A 596 32.37 -33.43 -8.68
N PHE A 597 32.74 -34.24 -9.68
CA PHE A 597 31.79 -34.79 -10.64
C PHE A 597 30.75 -35.70 -9.97
N GLN A 598 31.18 -36.53 -9.02
CA GLN A 598 30.26 -37.40 -8.28
C GLN A 598 29.36 -36.60 -7.34
N GLN A 599 29.88 -35.57 -6.66
CA GLN A 599 29.07 -34.66 -5.84
C GLN A 599 27.99 -33.94 -6.66
N LEU A 600 28.32 -33.48 -7.87
CA LEU A 600 27.34 -32.87 -8.78
C LEU A 600 26.28 -33.88 -9.24
N SER A 601 26.68 -35.13 -9.48
CA SER A 601 25.75 -36.21 -9.84
C SER A 601 24.83 -36.56 -8.66
N ASP A 602 25.38 -36.65 -7.45
CA ASP A 602 24.64 -36.93 -6.22
C ASP A 602 23.61 -35.82 -5.94
N PHE A 603 23.97 -34.56 -6.21
CA PHE A 603 23.05 -33.43 -6.16
C PHE A 603 21.81 -33.66 -7.03
N LEU A 604 22.03 -33.97 -8.31
CA LEU A 604 20.94 -34.14 -9.29
C LEU A 604 20.00 -35.32 -8.98
N HIS A 605 20.51 -36.41 -8.41
CA HIS A 605 19.73 -37.64 -8.21
C HIS A 605 19.15 -37.77 -6.79
N ASN A 606 19.95 -37.48 -5.76
CA ASN A 606 19.57 -37.75 -4.37
C ASN A 606 19.09 -36.48 -3.66
N ASP A 607 19.89 -35.41 -3.66
CA ASP A 607 19.60 -34.22 -2.85
C ASP A 607 18.38 -33.45 -3.34
N MET A 608 18.07 -33.51 -4.64
CA MET A 608 16.86 -32.91 -5.20
C MET A 608 15.58 -33.46 -4.54
N THR A 609 15.55 -34.75 -4.20
CA THR A 609 14.37 -35.35 -3.55
C THR A 609 14.17 -34.79 -2.15
N HIS A 610 15.26 -34.61 -1.40
CA HIS A 610 15.26 -34.00 -0.07
C HIS A 610 14.84 -32.52 -0.15
N LEU A 611 15.40 -31.74 -1.08
CA LEU A 611 15.03 -30.34 -1.29
C LEU A 611 13.54 -30.17 -1.64
N LEU A 612 12.97 -31.09 -2.43
CA LEU A 612 11.54 -31.08 -2.76
C LEU A 612 10.65 -31.41 -1.55
N GLN A 613 11.08 -32.32 -0.67
CA GLN A 613 10.37 -32.62 0.57
C GLN A 613 10.35 -31.42 1.51
N VAL A 614 11.52 -30.79 1.72
CA VAL A 614 11.65 -29.59 2.54
C VAL A 614 10.82 -28.43 1.98
N LEU A 615 10.85 -28.23 0.66
CA LEU A 615 10.04 -27.20 0.00
C LEU A 615 8.54 -27.38 0.23
N ARG A 616 8.04 -28.62 0.25
CA ARG A 616 6.63 -28.94 0.53
C ARG A 616 6.27 -28.70 2.00
N ALA A 617 7.18 -28.97 2.93
CA ALA A 617 6.92 -28.91 4.37
C ALA A 617 7.06 -27.50 4.97
N GLU A 618 7.99 -26.67 4.48
CA GLU A 618 8.40 -25.44 5.18
C GLU A 618 7.91 -24.14 4.56
N VAL A 619 7.68 -24.11 3.24
CA VAL A 619 7.34 -22.85 2.57
C VAL A 619 5.84 -22.59 2.74
N PRO A 620 5.44 -21.51 3.43
CA PRO A 620 4.03 -21.18 3.59
C PRO A 620 3.36 -21.09 2.21
N GLU A 621 2.23 -21.77 2.05
CA GLU A 621 1.54 -21.83 0.75
C GLU A 621 1.14 -20.45 0.25
N LYS A 622 0.79 -19.55 1.17
CA LYS A 622 0.24 -18.23 0.87
C LYS A 622 0.78 -17.17 1.82
N ILE A 623 0.95 -15.96 1.31
CA ILE A 623 1.25 -14.77 2.13
C ILE A 623 0.01 -14.41 2.97
N PRO A 624 0.10 -14.43 4.32
CA PRO A 624 -1.06 -14.25 5.20
C PRO A 624 -1.17 -12.82 5.72
N CYS A 625 -1.02 -11.79 4.86
CA CYS A 625 -1.05 -10.40 5.35
C CYS A 625 -1.49 -9.36 4.31
N GLY A 626 -2.02 -8.24 4.80
CA GLY A 626 -2.42 -7.08 4.01
C GLY A 626 -3.65 -7.34 3.14
N ARG A 627 -3.83 -6.54 2.09
CA ARG A 627 -4.97 -6.67 1.16
C ARG A 627 -5.01 -7.98 0.39
N LEU A 628 -3.89 -8.70 0.35
CA LEU A 628 -3.82 -10.05 -0.19
C LEU A 628 -4.59 -11.05 0.68
N GLN A 629 -4.71 -10.81 1.98
CA GLN A 629 -5.48 -11.64 2.91
C GLN A 629 -6.91 -11.14 3.10
N ASP A 630 -7.17 -9.85 2.86
CA ASP A 630 -8.52 -9.30 2.89
C ASP A 630 -9.41 -10.23 2.06
N PRO A 631 -10.49 -10.76 2.65
CA PRO A 631 -11.51 -11.41 1.86
C PRO A 631 -12.05 -10.31 0.95
N LEU A 632 -11.55 -10.24 -0.29
CA LEU A 632 -12.07 -9.36 -1.31
C LEU A 632 -13.49 -9.80 -1.57
N LEU A 633 -14.43 -9.22 -0.83
CA LEU A 633 -15.87 -9.23 -1.05
C LEU A 633 -16.37 -10.52 -1.72
N ASN A 634 -16.16 -11.64 -1.04
CA ASN A 634 -16.85 -12.91 -1.27
C ASN A 634 -17.01 -13.72 0.02
N ARG A 635 -16.90 -13.07 1.18
CA ARG A 635 -17.39 -13.58 2.48
C ARG A 635 -18.47 -12.68 3.13
N ASP A 636 -18.97 -11.69 2.39
CA ASP A 636 -20.25 -11.04 2.68
C ASP A 636 -21.35 -11.59 1.73
N TYR A 637 -21.22 -12.85 1.32
CA TYR A 637 -22.37 -13.71 1.48
C TYR A 637 -22.45 -13.96 3.00
N GLU A 638 -23.10 -13.05 3.74
CA GLU A 638 -24.02 -13.58 4.74
C GLU A 638 -24.81 -14.62 3.98
N ASN A 639 -24.78 -15.89 4.39
CA ASN A 639 -25.47 -16.99 3.74
C ASN A 639 -26.81 -16.47 3.20
N TYR A 640 -26.85 -16.17 1.89
CA TYR A 640 -28.05 -15.75 1.19
C TYR A 640 -28.86 -16.99 0.89
N ASP A 641 -29.03 -17.78 1.94
CA ASP A 641 -29.61 -19.09 1.97
C ASP A 641 -30.99 -18.91 2.57
N TRP A 642 -31.96 -19.60 2.00
CA TRP A 642 -33.34 -19.62 2.46
C TRP A 642 -33.44 -19.87 3.98
N ASN A 643 -32.49 -20.64 4.53
CA ASN A 643 -32.35 -20.91 5.96
C ASN A 643 -32.24 -19.64 6.83
N ALA A 644 -31.50 -18.62 6.38
CA ALA A 644 -31.35 -17.37 7.13
C ALA A 644 -32.63 -16.50 7.08
N VAL A 645 -33.32 -16.52 5.93
CA VAL A 645 -34.64 -15.88 5.77
C VAL A 645 -35.66 -16.56 6.67
N ASN A 646 -35.64 -17.89 6.73
CA ASN A 646 -36.54 -18.69 7.56
C ASN A 646 -36.29 -18.46 9.07
N GLU A 647 -35.04 -18.42 9.51
CA GLU A 647 -34.68 -18.16 10.91
C GLU A 647 -35.11 -16.75 11.38
N GLU A 648 -34.92 -15.73 10.54
CA GLU A 648 -35.34 -14.36 10.90
C GLU A 648 -36.87 -14.20 10.84
N ALA A 649 -37.55 -14.92 9.93
CA ALA A 649 -39.00 -14.97 9.86
C ALA A 649 -39.63 -15.63 11.08
N GLU A 650 -39.05 -16.72 11.59
CA GLU A 650 -39.48 -17.40 12.82
C GLU A 650 -39.24 -16.51 14.06
N LYS A 651 -38.07 -15.88 14.14
CA LYS A 651 -37.71 -15.00 15.26
C LYS A 651 -38.61 -13.77 15.40
N GLN A 652 -39.09 -13.24 14.27
CA GLN A 652 -39.90 -12.03 14.22
C GLN A 652 -41.41 -12.33 14.03
N GLY A 653 -41.78 -13.61 13.89
CA GLY A 653 -43.18 -14.04 13.77
C GLY A 653 -43.87 -13.61 12.46
N TRP A 654 -43.14 -13.45 11.35
CA TRP A 654 -43.71 -12.94 10.09
C TRP A 654 -44.78 -13.85 9.49
N ARG A 655 -44.68 -15.17 9.67
CA ARG A 655 -45.70 -16.13 9.23
C ARG A 655 -47.05 -15.92 9.94
N SER A 656 -47.01 -15.61 11.24
CA SER A 656 -48.22 -15.26 11.99
C SER A 656 -48.83 -13.94 11.51
N GLU A 657 -48.00 -12.96 11.13
CA GLU A 657 -48.46 -11.71 10.52
C GLU A 657 -49.13 -11.96 9.15
N PHE A 658 -48.57 -12.85 8.33
CA PHE A 658 -49.14 -13.25 7.04
C PHE A 658 -50.56 -13.83 7.21
N HIS A 659 -50.76 -14.74 8.16
CA HIS A 659 -52.09 -15.30 8.42
C HIS A 659 -53.09 -14.27 9.00
N LEU A 660 -52.60 -13.29 9.77
CA LEU A 660 -53.43 -12.21 10.32
C LEU A 660 -53.98 -11.28 9.22
N LEU A 661 -53.24 -11.12 8.11
CA LEU A 661 -53.65 -10.31 6.96
C LEU A 661 -54.76 -10.96 6.11
N GLY A 662 -55.12 -12.21 6.40
CA GLY A 662 -56.26 -12.91 5.79
C GLY A 662 -56.05 -13.33 4.34
N PRO A 663 -55.06 -14.22 4.04
CA PRO A 663 -54.81 -14.72 2.69
C PRO A 663 -56.01 -15.48 2.13
N LYS A 664 -56.29 -15.30 0.85
CA LYS A 664 -57.29 -16.10 0.12
C LYS A 664 -56.55 -17.22 -0.61
N ASN A 665 -56.87 -18.48 -0.31
CA ASN A 665 -56.20 -19.66 -0.88
C ASN A 665 -54.66 -19.68 -0.71
N GLY A 666 -54.15 -19.13 0.40
CA GLY A 666 -52.70 -19.10 0.67
C GLY A 666 -51.92 -18.01 -0.08
N LEU A 667 -52.60 -17.11 -0.80
CA LEU A 667 -52.01 -15.98 -1.52
C LEU A 667 -52.55 -14.65 -1.00
N LEU A 668 -51.68 -13.65 -0.91
CA LEU A 668 -52.03 -12.26 -0.57
C LEU A 668 -51.91 -11.36 -1.79
N HIS A 669 -52.88 -10.48 -2.01
CA HIS A 669 -52.85 -9.51 -3.10
C HIS A 669 -52.02 -8.28 -2.74
N ALA A 670 -51.26 -7.72 -3.69
CA ALA A 670 -50.37 -6.57 -3.50
C ALA A 670 -51.04 -5.37 -2.78
N VAL A 671 -52.30 -5.10 -3.14
CA VAL A 671 -53.12 -4.01 -2.56
C VAL A 671 -53.28 -4.15 -1.04
N GLN A 672 -53.43 -5.36 -0.52
CA GLN A 672 -53.54 -5.61 0.93
C GLN A 672 -52.20 -5.43 1.64
N LEU A 673 -51.09 -5.70 0.95
CA LEU A 673 -49.75 -5.52 1.49
C LEU A 673 -49.29 -4.07 1.48
N THR A 674 -49.77 -3.26 0.53
CA THR A 674 -49.26 -1.90 0.29
C THR A 674 -49.39 -1.02 1.53
N GLU A 675 -50.50 -1.13 2.27
CA GLU A 675 -50.72 -0.40 3.52
C GLU A 675 -49.80 -0.87 4.65
N ALA A 676 -49.47 -2.17 4.71
CA ALA A 676 -48.54 -2.72 5.69
C ALA A 676 -47.08 -2.34 5.36
N LEU A 677 -46.71 -2.33 4.08
CA LEU A 677 -45.37 -1.96 3.61
C LEU A 677 -45.09 -0.46 3.76
N GLN A 678 -46.08 0.41 3.54
CA GLN A 678 -45.91 1.85 3.72
C GLN A 678 -45.63 2.25 5.18
N LYS A 679 -46.06 1.44 6.15
CA LYS A 679 -45.74 1.65 7.58
C LYS A 679 -44.27 1.40 7.92
N SER A 680 -43.47 0.81 7.03
CA SER A 680 -42.05 0.53 7.25
C SER A 680 -41.14 1.77 7.23
N GLY A 681 -41.62 2.90 6.70
CA GLY A 681 -40.85 4.15 6.62
C GLY A 681 -39.86 4.24 5.44
N LEU A 682 -39.88 3.28 4.52
CA LEU A 682 -39.05 3.30 3.31
C LEU A 682 -39.68 4.12 2.16
N PRO A 683 -38.89 4.75 1.28
CA PRO A 683 -39.41 5.45 0.10
C PRO A 683 -40.17 4.50 -0.85
N ARG A 684 -41.28 4.97 -1.44
CA ARG A 684 -42.12 4.18 -2.35
C ARG A 684 -41.34 3.54 -3.50
N LEU A 685 -40.37 4.27 -4.06
CA LEU A 685 -39.49 3.76 -5.13
C LEU A 685 -38.68 2.52 -4.73
N VAL A 686 -38.27 2.44 -3.46
CA VAL A 686 -37.49 1.29 -2.93
C VAL A 686 -38.41 0.10 -2.68
N LEU A 687 -39.62 0.35 -2.18
CA LEU A 687 -40.64 -0.69 -1.99
C LEU A 687 -41.07 -1.30 -3.34
N ASP A 688 -41.27 -0.47 -4.36
CA ASP A 688 -41.60 -0.92 -5.72
C ASP A 688 -40.44 -1.75 -6.33
N GLN A 689 -39.19 -1.39 -6.03
CA GLN A 689 -38.02 -2.16 -6.46
C GLN A 689 -37.97 -3.54 -5.77
N ILE A 690 -38.26 -3.60 -4.47
CA ILE A 690 -38.32 -4.87 -3.73
C ILE A 690 -39.46 -5.74 -4.26
N TRP A 691 -40.63 -5.16 -4.54
CA TRP A 691 -41.78 -5.87 -5.08
C TRP A 691 -41.45 -6.56 -6.41
N ARG A 692 -40.89 -5.80 -7.36
CA ARG A 692 -40.51 -6.31 -8.70
C ARG A 692 -39.48 -7.44 -8.68
N LEU A 693 -38.69 -7.55 -7.61
CA LEU A 693 -37.71 -8.62 -7.49
C LEU A 693 -38.35 -9.95 -7.11
N ILE A 694 -39.48 -9.90 -6.40
CA ILE A 694 -40.15 -11.04 -5.77
C ILE A 694 -41.31 -11.54 -6.65
N ASP A 695 -42.10 -10.62 -7.17
CA ASP A 695 -43.21 -10.87 -8.11
C ASP A 695 -42.65 -10.98 -9.54
N GLN A 696 -42.05 -12.14 -9.85
CA GLN A 696 -41.41 -12.39 -11.16
C GLN A 696 -42.43 -12.83 -12.22
N ASP A 697 -43.54 -13.43 -11.77
CA ASP A 697 -44.69 -13.87 -12.54
C ASP A 697 -45.68 -12.74 -12.86
N ASN A 698 -45.51 -11.56 -12.26
CA ASN A 698 -46.37 -10.37 -12.44
C ASN A 698 -47.85 -10.64 -12.17
N ASP A 699 -48.14 -11.59 -11.28
CA ASP A 699 -49.51 -11.96 -10.93
C ASP A 699 -50.08 -11.01 -9.85
N ASN A 700 -49.25 -10.12 -9.30
CA ASN A 700 -49.56 -9.20 -8.20
C ASN A 700 -50.04 -9.91 -6.92
N MET A 701 -49.70 -11.19 -6.78
CA MET A 701 -49.98 -12.01 -5.62
C MET A 701 -48.67 -12.50 -5.02
N ILE A 702 -48.65 -12.74 -3.71
CA ILE A 702 -47.49 -13.35 -3.06
C ILE A 702 -47.92 -14.47 -2.12
N ASN A 703 -47.11 -15.53 -2.09
CA ASN A 703 -47.24 -16.63 -1.14
C ASN A 703 -46.55 -16.30 0.20
N GLU A 704 -46.72 -17.18 1.18
CA GLU A 704 -46.20 -16.99 2.55
C GLU A 704 -44.67 -16.83 2.59
N ASP A 705 -43.97 -17.59 1.74
CA ASP A 705 -42.51 -17.60 1.68
C ASP A 705 -41.96 -16.34 0.98
N GLN A 706 -42.58 -15.91 -0.10
CA GLN A 706 -42.31 -14.63 -0.77
C GLN A 706 -42.58 -13.46 0.19
N PHE A 707 -43.61 -13.53 1.02
CA PHE A 707 -43.87 -12.51 2.05
C PHE A 707 -42.73 -12.40 3.09
N CYS A 708 -42.19 -13.54 3.54
CA CYS A 708 -41.03 -13.57 4.41
C CYS A 708 -39.80 -12.93 3.74
N LEU A 709 -39.61 -13.18 2.44
CA LEU A 709 -38.55 -12.58 1.65
C LEU A 709 -38.72 -11.05 1.48
N VAL A 710 -39.95 -10.56 1.25
CA VAL A 710 -40.26 -9.11 1.21
C VAL A 710 -39.85 -8.45 2.53
N LYS A 711 -40.27 -9.00 3.66
CA LYS A 711 -39.96 -8.47 5.01
C LYS A 711 -38.47 -8.53 5.32
N TYR A 712 -37.78 -9.57 4.90
CA TYR A 712 -36.33 -9.71 5.02
C TYR A 712 -35.58 -8.60 4.27
N LEU A 713 -35.94 -8.34 3.00
CA LEU A 713 -35.32 -7.28 2.20
C LEU A 713 -35.63 -5.87 2.75
N ILE A 714 -36.81 -5.66 3.32
CA ILE A 714 -37.18 -4.41 4.00
C ILE A 714 -36.36 -4.18 5.26
N ASN A 715 -36.24 -5.18 6.14
CA ASN A 715 -35.42 -5.04 7.35
C ASN A 715 -33.94 -4.84 7.02
N ARG A 716 -33.46 -5.46 5.93
CA ARG A 716 -32.10 -5.26 5.42
C ARG A 716 -31.87 -3.83 4.93
N THR A 717 -32.83 -3.27 4.19
CA THR A 717 -32.74 -1.88 3.71
C THR A 717 -32.83 -0.85 4.82
N LEU A 718 -33.65 -1.10 5.84
CA LEU A 718 -33.70 -0.28 7.06
C LEU A 718 -32.38 -0.30 7.84
N ARG A 719 -31.59 -1.37 7.76
CA ARG A 719 -30.23 -1.48 8.33
C ARG A 719 -29.15 -0.78 7.48
N GLY A 720 -29.53 -0.03 6.43
CA GLY A 720 -28.62 0.77 5.61
C GLY A 720 -27.95 0.00 4.46
N ARG A 721 -28.47 -1.17 4.08
CA ARG A 721 -27.94 -1.95 2.95
C ARG A 721 -28.80 -1.74 1.69
N PRO A 722 -28.19 -1.61 0.49
CA PRO A 722 -28.96 -1.40 -0.74
C PRO A 722 -29.73 -2.66 -1.16
N VAL A 723 -30.86 -2.46 -1.86
CA VAL A 723 -31.65 -3.54 -2.48
C VAL A 723 -30.83 -4.19 -3.60
N PRO A 724 -30.74 -5.53 -3.67
CA PRO A 724 -30.03 -6.23 -4.74
C PRO A 724 -30.72 -5.99 -6.11
N SER A 725 -29.96 -6.02 -7.20
CA SER A 725 -30.52 -5.87 -8.55
C SER A 725 -31.18 -7.14 -9.10
N GLN A 726 -30.86 -8.31 -8.52
CA GLN A 726 -31.42 -9.62 -8.87
C GLN A 726 -31.44 -10.50 -7.62
N LEU A 727 -32.45 -11.36 -7.47
CA LEU A 727 -32.47 -12.38 -6.42
C LEU A 727 -31.50 -13.52 -6.79
N SER A 728 -30.71 -14.00 -5.82
CA SER A 728 -29.89 -15.20 -5.98
C SER A 728 -30.73 -16.45 -5.75
N ASN A 729 -30.55 -17.51 -6.53
CA ASN A 729 -31.34 -18.76 -6.45
C ASN A 729 -31.34 -19.42 -5.05
N CYS A 730 -30.30 -19.17 -4.25
CA CYS A 730 -30.19 -19.67 -2.87
C CYS A 730 -31.13 -18.97 -1.88
N MET A 731 -31.69 -17.81 -2.21
CA MET A 731 -32.63 -17.07 -1.36
C MET A 731 -34.09 -17.54 -1.52
N LEU A 732 -34.34 -18.52 -2.39
CA LEU A 732 -35.67 -19.03 -2.69
C LEU A 732 -35.89 -20.40 -2.02
N PRO A 733 -37.13 -20.74 -1.60
CA PRO A 733 -37.44 -22.05 -1.04
C PRO A 733 -37.19 -23.16 -2.06
N LEU A 734 -36.75 -24.33 -1.57
CA LEU A 734 -36.37 -25.50 -2.38
C LEU A 734 -37.42 -25.90 -3.44
N GLN A 735 -38.72 -25.74 -3.14
CA GLN A 735 -39.82 -26.07 -4.07
C GLN A 735 -39.90 -25.19 -5.33
N SER A 736 -39.24 -24.03 -5.33
CA SER A 736 -39.17 -23.11 -6.49
C SER A 736 -37.87 -23.24 -7.29
N GLN A 737 -36.93 -24.07 -6.83
CA GLN A 737 -35.69 -24.37 -7.56
C GLN A 737 -35.92 -25.42 -8.66
N ASP A 738 -36.93 -26.29 -8.50
CA ASP A 738 -37.28 -27.35 -9.46
C ASP A 738 -37.93 -26.82 -10.75
N ASN A 739 -38.64 -25.68 -10.70
CA ASN A 739 -39.22 -25.05 -11.89
C ASN A 739 -38.18 -24.39 -12.81
N PHE A 740 -36.95 -24.17 -12.33
CA PHE A 740 -35.82 -23.72 -13.15
C PHE A 740 -35.04 -24.89 -13.78
N CYS A 741 -35.21 -26.12 -13.27
CA CYS A 741 -34.60 -27.32 -13.83
C CYS A 741 -35.43 -27.87 -15.00
N ALA A 742 -36.76 -27.80 -14.93
CA ALA A 742 -37.65 -28.28 -16.00
C ALA A 742 -37.50 -27.50 -17.32
N CYS A 743 -37.18 -26.20 -17.29
CA CYS A 743 -36.92 -25.42 -18.52
C CYS A 743 -35.52 -25.66 -19.11
N LYS A 744 -34.57 -26.20 -18.33
CA LYS A 744 -33.24 -26.58 -18.84
C LYS A 744 -33.16 -28.02 -19.31
N GLU A 745 -33.96 -28.91 -18.71
CA GLU A 745 -34.12 -30.29 -19.19
C GLU A 745 -34.80 -30.30 -20.56
N ALA A 746 -35.80 -29.44 -20.82
CA ALA A 746 -36.43 -29.33 -22.13
C ALA A 746 -35.54 -28.73 -23.25
N GLU A 747 -34.49 -27.97 -22.91
CA GLU A 747 -33.49 -27.48 -23.89
C GLU A 747 -32.30 -28.44 -24.05
N MET A 748 -32.05 -29.33 -23.08
CA MET A 748 -31.05 -30.41 -23.20
C MET A 748 -31.58 -31.64 -23.96
N ASP A 749 -32.88 -31.93 -23.91
CA ASP A 749 -33.49 -33.10 -24.58
C ASP A 749 -33.55 -32.97 -26.12
N MET A 750 -33.21 -31.82 -26.71
CA MET A 750 -33.16 -31.66 -28.18
C MET A 750 -31.77 -31.85 -28.78
N GLU A 751 -30.68 -31.82 -27.99
CA GLU A 751 -29.31 -32.00 -28.50
C GLU A 751 -28.70 -33.38 -28.18
N GLU A 752 -29.34 -34.20 -27.34
CA GLU A 752 -28.88 -35.58 -27.01
C GLU A 752 -29.48 -36.70 -27.88
N SER A 753 -30.25 -36.37 -28.93
CA SER A 753 -30.87 -37.38 -29.81
C SER A 753 -30.07 -37.73 -31.08
N ILE A 754 -28.83 -37.25 -31.23
CA ILE A 754 -27.98 -37.63 -32.38
C ILE A 754 -26.56 -37.94 -31.92
N SER A 755 -26.36 -39.05 -31.21
CA SER A 755 -25.23 -39.97 -31.43
C SER A 755 -25.25 -41.11 -30.42
N ASP A 756 -25.87 -42.23 -30.79
CA ASP A 756 -25.31 -43.55 -30.53
C ASP A 756 -26.11 -44.61 -31.31
N GLU A 757 -25.57 -45.05 -32.44
CA GLU A 757 -25.73 -46.44 -32.87
C GLU A 757 -24.51 -46.89 -33.70
N SER A 758 -23.66 -47.67 -33.02
CA SER A 758 -22.85 -48.80 -33.52
C SER A 758 -21.63 -48.58 -34.44
N GLU A 759 -20.47 -48.88 -33.85
CA GLU A 759 -19.26 -49.50 -34.45
C GLU A 759 -19.58 -50.75 -35.34
N PRO A 760 -18.65 -51.34 -36.15
CA PRO A 760 -17.17 -51.29 -36.04
C PRO A 760 -16.37 -51.23 -37.37
N ILE A 761 -15.04 -51.21 -37.22
CA ILE A 761 -13.98 -51.84 -38.06
C ILE A 761 -12.83 -50.86 -38.42
N GLN A 762 -11.72 -51.03 -37.69
CA GLN A 762 -10.34 -50.70 -38.09
C GLN A 762 -9.94 -51.47 -39.39
N PRO A 763 -8.89 -51.12 -40.18
CA PRO A 763 -7.68 -50.44 -39.71
C PRO A 763 -6.97 -49.47 -40.70
N CYS A 764 -5.98 -48.76 -40.14
CA CYS A 764 -4.60 -48.70 -40.65
C CYS A 764 -4.09 -47.55 -41.57
N PHE A 765 -2.83 -47.22 -41.26
CA PHE A 765 -1.74 -46.66 -42.08
C PHE A 765 -1.56 -45.14 -42.25
N THR A 766 -0.51 -44.65 -41.59
CA THR A 766 0.39 -43.56 -42.05
C THR A 766 0.92 -43.85 -43.47
N PRO A 767 1.35 -42.84 -44.27
CA PRO A 767 2.79 -42.51 -44.25
C PRO A 767 3.19 -41.07 -44.58
N GLN A 768 4.47 -40.83 -44.29
CA GLN A 768 5.40 -39.77 -44.69
C GLN A 768 5.31 -39.33 -46.17
N ASN A 769 5.54 -38.05 -46.46
CA ASN A 769 6.75 -37.59 -47.20
C ASN A 769 6.81 -36.07 -47.42
N GLN A 770 8.04 -35.57 -47.42
CA GLN A 770 8.49 -34.21 -47.67
C GLN A 770 8.57 -33.86 -49.18
N LEU A 771 8.81 -32.56 -49.45
CA LEU A 771 9.42 -31.96 -50.65
C LEU A 771 8.45 -31.78 -51.85
N SER A 772 8.24 -30.59 -52.44
CA SER A 772 9.26 -29.71 -53.02
C SER A 772 8.63 -28.52 -53.80
N VAL A 773 9.45 -27.49 -54.09
CA VAL A 773 9.48 -26.64 -55.32
C VAL A 773 8.37 -25.57 -55.47
N LEU A 774 8.63 -24.27 -55.24
CA LEU A 774 9.29 -23.25 -56.10
C LEU A 774 8.80 -23.17 -57.56
N GLN A 775 8.33 -21.97 -57.93
CA GLN A 775 8.26 -21.42 -59.30
C GLN A 775 7.21 -22.03 -60.24
N SER A 776 6.20 -21.21 -60.57
CA SER A 776 5.97 -20.65 -61.91
C SER A 776 4.48 -20.39 -62.12
N HIS A 777 4.10 -19.11 -62.29
CA HIS A 777 3.07 -18.70 -63.25
C HIS A 777 3.22 -17.19 -63.45
N LYS A 778 3.92 -16.85 -64.53
CA LYS A 778 3.96 -15.53 -65.16
C LYS A 778 3.73 -15.78 -66.65
N LYS A 779 2.67 -15.16 -67.20
CA LYS A 779 2.22 -15.13 -68.63
C LYS A 779 1.64 -16.46 -69.12
N GLU A 780 0.55 -16.55 -69.87
CA GLU A 780 -0.06 -15.72 -70.94
C GLU A 780 -1.61 -15.71 -70.78
N GLY A 781 -2.44 -14.84 -71.36
CA GLY A 781 -2.27 -13.80 -72.36
C GLY A 781 -3.61 -13.08 -72.64
N GLU A 782 -3.52 -12.02 -73.45
CA GLU A 782 -4.58 -11.47 -74.31
C GLU A 782 -5.88 -10.90 -73.70
N LYS A 783 -5.86 -9.60 -73.36
CA LYS A 783 -6.47 -8.48 -74.12
C LYS A 783 -6.51 -7.21 -73.29
#